data_AF-A0A8J3M624-F1
#
_entry.id   AF-A0A8J3M624-F1
#
_cell.length_a   1.000
_cell.length_b   1.000
_cell.length_c   1.000
_cell.angle_alpha   90.00
_cell.angle_beta   90.00
_cell.angle_gamma   90.00
#
_symmetry.space_group_name_H-M   'P 1'
#
loop_
_entity.id
_entity.type
_entity.pdbx_description
1 polymer ?
#
loop_
_entity_poly.entity_id
_entity_poly.type
_entity_poly.pdbx_seq_one_letter_code
_entity_poly.pdbx_strand_id
1 'polypeptide(L)'
;MTVVAQSDAGVAHVQPHSATSAALLRSPLRHLHAKAVSAQARAESRNREVHLPPISTYRWWARRTEAVNGAIIDAAARDQSGRMLIADVFAGGGVIPLAAATRGHKIYAQDLNPWAATGLAAMLGLPAPEKLREAQATLAHRVNAEVHAAYGTTLSDGSRGLVSHTFRVATGECTACGKRTRMFPYALVTLLSRRERGRPEAFLACPNGHLFQGLSTTPAPCPHCRVLTDPGANYTARRKIQCPCGHIDRLDDRAETWQWEVVLVERSRPGRREIEVPTEGELEAANFAHEAPQRTLGTIPVGQETRVLIRHGFTRWEQLYPIRQRILLERLLAVAKECSSDPAVVRAVEIAIIGSAEMAGHLSRWDRYYLKSYESMAGHRFNLTTLAVEPNVWGTVNSGRGTVLRRLTQLVKAATWLHAKTEKQLVVEGPLLTNVDRDDALFDADVRVVEGSSEQLLLPDRCVHLALTDPPYHDDVQYSELSLPFRAWAQLTDGPLLGEAVVNAAVGQLTHNGAYEDLLLRIFKETRRILRPDGHLIFSYANRSPKAWTALFSALQSAGFRAAGCEIVHSENETDHAKRGVRACTLDLLLDVVPQGTLPVEPHRPEPGHDDESTFLSIVAEVFLKIGSFSGDWQESVHRGLADTAFLRPEVKEAETKPSDEAQVPQNG
;
A
#
# COMPACT_ATOMS: atom_id res chain seq x y z
N MET A 1 -25.33 78.09 34.04
CA MET A 1 -26.44 78.15 33.06
C MET A 1 -26.04 77.31 31.86
N THR A 2 -27.06 76.71 31.22
CA THR A 2 -27.03 75.89 30.00
C THR A 2 -27.22 74.37 30.19
N VAL A 3 -28.51 74.03 30.25
CA VAL A 3 -29.27 72.99 29.50
C VAL A 3 -28.87 71.51 29.61
N VAL A 4 -29.77 70.78 30.27
CA VAL A 4 -30.00 69.33 30.19
C VAL A 4 -30.85 69.03 28.95
N ALA A 5 -30.47 68.02 28.16
CA ALA A 5 -31.32 67.41 27.14
C ALA A 5 -31.32 65.88 27.33
N GLN A 6 -32.49 65.34 27.69
CA GLN A 6 -32.80 63.92 27.70
C GLN A 6 -33.09 63.45 26.27
N SER A 7 -32.65 62.23 25.92
CA SER A 7 -33.13 61.51 24.74
C SER A 7 -33.47 60.08 25.13
N ASP A 8 -34.76 59.74 25.03
CA ASP A 8 -35.35 58.42 25.21
C ASP A 8 -34.76 57.39 24.25
N ALA A 9 -34.34 56.25 24.80
CA ALA A 9 -34.04 55.05 24.03
C ALA A 9 -35.34 54.25 23.83
N GLY A 10 -35.81 54.18 22.58
CA GLY A 10 -36.96 53.38 22.19
C GLY A 10 -36.71 51.89 22.39
N VAL A 11 -37.62 51.25 23.12
CA VAL A 11 -37.73 49.79 23.23
C VAL A 11 -38.33 49.26 21.94
N ALA A 12 -37.50 48.64 21.09
CA ALA A 12 -37.96 47.90 19.93
C ALA A 12 -38.48 46.52 20.39
N HIS A 13 -39.79 46.32 20.27
CA HIS A 13 -40.45 45.03 20.43
C HIS A 13 -39.89 44.01 19.43
N VAL A 14 -39.17 43.00 19.94
CA VAL A 14 -38.83 41.79 19.18
C VAL A 14 -40.11 40.96 19.04
N GLN A 15 -40.60 40.84 17.81
CA GLN A 15 -41.67 39.89 17.48
C GLN A 15 -41.18 38.45 17.71
N PRO A 16 -42.03 37.54 18.22
CA PRO A 16 -41.65 36.15 18.38
C PRO A 16 -41.48 35.52 16.99
N HIS A 17 -40.25 35.10 16.67
CA HIS A 17 -39.97 34.30 15.50
C HIS A 17 -40.87 33.06 15.47
N SER A 18 -41.59 32.91 14.35
CA SER A 18 -42.35 31.74 13.97
C SER A 18 -41.55 30.45 14.20
N ALA A 19 -42.26 29.41 14.65
CA ALA A 19 -41.78 28.04 14.84
C ALA A 19 -40.65 27.65 13.87
N THR A 20 -39.46 27.45 14.42
CA THR A 20 -38.29 26.94 13.72
C THR A 20 -38.63 25.55 13.20
N SER A 21 -38.69 25.39 11.88
CA SER A 21 -38.63 24.07 11.24
C SER A 21 -37.41 23.35 11.84
N ALA A 22 -37.62 22.26 12.58
CA ALA A 22 -36.53 21.46 13.09
C ALA A 22 -35.61 21.08 11.92
N ALA A 23 -34.32 21.36 12.04
CA ALA A 23 -33.35 21.04 10.99
C ALA A 23 -33.40 19.53 10.71
N LEU A 24 -33.80 19.16 9.50
CA LEU A 24 -33.91 17.78 9.04
C LEU A 24 -32.53 17.29 8.59
N LEU A 25 -32.04 16.19 9.15
CA LEU A 25 -30.79 15.57 8.71
C LEU A 25 -31.04 14.75 7.44
N ARG A 26 -30.21 14.98 6.42
CA ARG A 26 -30.25 14.28 5.14
C ARG A 26 -28.86 13.77 4.83
N SER A 27 -28.75 12.54 4.32
CA SER A 27 -27.45 12.00 3.93
C SER A 27 -26.82 12.80 2.79
N PRO A 28 -25.55 13.24 2.89
CA PRO A 28 -24.81 13.82 1.77
C PRO A 28 -24.81 12.91 0.54
N LEU A 29 -24.87 11.60 0.72
CA LEU A 29 -24.80 10.62 -0.37
C LEU A 29 -25.90 10.80 -1.42
N ARG A 30 -27.02 11.44 -1.08
CA ARG A 30 -28.10 11.79 -2.04
C ARG A 30 -27.65 12.67 -3.20
N HIS A 31 -26.52 13.37 -3.05
CA HIS A 31 -25.94 14.22 -4.09
C HIS A 31 -25.01 13.46 -5.02
N LEU A 32 -24.70 12.19 -4.74
CA LEU A 32 -23.79 11.38 -5.54
C LEU A 32 -24.45 10.87 -6.81
N HIS A 33 -23.72 10.95 -7.91
CA HIS A 33 -24.03 10.24 -9.15
C HIS A 33 -23.25 8.93 -9.18
N ALA A 34 -23.75 7.90 -8.49
CA ALA A 34 -23.05 6.62 -8.25
C ALA A 34 -22.41 6.00 -9.51
N LYS A 35 -23.13 6.00 -10.65
CA LYS A 35 -22.64 5.49 -11.94
C LYS A 35 -21.43 6.27 -12.47
N ALA A 36 -21.47 7.60 -12.37
CA ALA A 36 -20.39 8.47 -12.84
C ALA A 36 -19.15 8.37 -11.95
N VAL A 37 -19.36 8.38 -10.62
CA VAL A 37 -18.28 8.19 -9.63
C VAL A 37 -17.60 6.83 -9.83
N SER A 38 -18.39 5.78 -10.02
CA SER A 38 -17.89 4.43 -10.31
C SER A 38 -17.05 4.35 -11.58
N ALA A 39 -17.45 5.06 -12.65
CA ALA A 39 -16.68 5.12 -13.89
C ALA A 39 -15.33 5.83 -13.70
N GLN A 40 -15.32 6.92 -12.92
CA GLN A 40 -14.09 7.65 -12.59
C GLN A 40 -13.16 6.82 -11.70
N ALA A 41 -13.70 6.13 -10.69
CA ALA A 41 -12.95 5.25 -9.81
C ALA A 41 -12.24 4.12 -10.59
N ARG A 42 -12.92 3.51 -11.58
CA ARG A 42 -12.31 2.52 -12.48
C ARG A 42 -11.18 3.08 -13.33
N ALA A 43 -11.30 4.33 -13.78
CA ALA A 43 -10.23 4.98 -14.55
C ALA A 43 -9.01 5.28 -13.66
N GLU A 44 -9.25 5.81 -12.46
CA GLU A 44 -8.20 6.15 -11.49
C GLU A 44 -7.41 4.92 -11.03
N SER A 45 -8.09 3.80 -10.76
CA SER A 45 -7.47 2.58 -10.22
C SER A 45 -6.45 1.91 -11.15
N ARG A 46 -6.45 2.25 -12.45
CA ARG A 46 -5.51 1.72 -13.44
C ARG A 46 -4.21 2.52 -13.55
N ASN A 47 -4.23 3.83 -13.31
CA ASN A 47 -3.09 4.75 -13.54
C ASN A 47 -2.94 5.77 -12.40
N ARG A 48 -2.95 5.27 -11.18
CA ARG A 48 -3.13 6.11 -10.00
C ARG A 48 -2.02 7.13 -9.78
N GLU A 49 -0.77 6.76 -10.03
CA GLU A 49 0.41 7.63 -9.94
C GLU A 49 0.41 8.76 -10.98
N VAL A 50 -0.46 8.67 -11.99
CA VAL A 50 -0.71 9.73 -12.95
C VAL A 50 -1.73 10.71 -12.40
N HIS A 51 -2.85 10.21 -11.86
CA HIS A 51 -3.95 11.04 -11.37
C HIS A 51 -3.65 11.70 -10.01
N LEU A 52 -2.95 10.98 -9.14
CA LEU A 52 -2.62 11.41 -7.76
C LEU A 52 -1.13 11.15 -7.48
N PRO A 53 -0.22 11.99 -7.99
CA PRO A 53 1.20 11.82 -7.71
C PRO A 53 1.58 11.83 -6.21
N PRO A 54 1.00 12.69 -5.33
CA PRO A 54 1.41 12.76 -3.93
C PRO A 54 1.28 11.45 -3.15
N ILE A 55 0.21 10.69 -3.33
CA ILE A 55 0.06 9.40 -2.63
C ILE A 55 1.10 8.36 -3.06
N SER A 56 1.82 8.55 -4.16
CA SER A 56 2.88 7.63 -4.62
C SER A 56 4.26 7.93 -4.04
N THR A 57 4.38 8.97 -3.20
CA THR A 57 5.67 9.44 -2.66
C THR A 57 6.22 8.55 -1.55
N TYR A 58 5.35 7.92 -0.75
CA TYR A 58 5.68 6.85 0.18
C TYR A 58 4.84 5.61 -0.12
N ARG A 59 5.27 4.45 0.39
CA ARG A 59 4.54 3.19 0.23
C ARG A 59 3.63 2.96 1.43
N TRP A 60 2.35 2.83 1.13
CA TRP A 60 1.31 2.29 2.00
C TRP A 60 0.30 1.60 1.10
N TRP A 61 -0.22 0.45 1.50
CA TRP A 61 -0.94 -0.40 0.55
C TRP A 61 -2.46 -0.18 0.59
N ALA A 62 -3.02 0.22 1.74
CA ALA A 62 -4.44 0.57 1.88
C ALA A 62 -4.73 1.94 1.23
N ARG A 63 -5.42 1.94 0.09
CA ARG A 63 -5.71 3.17 -0.64
C ARG A 63 -6.98 3.06 -1.51
N ARG A 64 -8.09 3.65 -1.08
CA ARG A 64 -9.29 3.86 -1.93
C ARG A 64 -9.09 4.99 -2.93
N THR A 65 -9.96 5.10 -3.92
CA THR A 65 -9.85 6.13 -4.98
C THR A 65 -10.20 7.52 -4.47
N GLU A 66 -9.53 8.56 -4.98
CA GLU A 66 -9.93 9.95 -4.73
C GLU A 66 -11.27 10.27 -5.39
N ALA A 67 -11.61 9.65 -6.53
CA ALA A 67 -12.90 9.85 -7.18
C ALA A 67 -14.10 9.62 -6.24
N VAL A 68 -14.07 8.55 -5.43
CA VAL A 68 -15.13 8.25 -4.45
C VAL A 68 -15.06 9.20 -3.26
N ASN A 69 -13.89 9.31 -2.61
CA ASN A 69 -13.74 10.10 -1.38
C ASN A 69 -13.96 11.60 -1.63
N GLY A 70 -13.43 12.10 -2.74
CA GLY A 70 -13.62 13.46 -3.21
C GLY A 70 -15.09 13.76 -3.49
N ALA A 71 -15.81 12.86 -4.17
CA ALA A 71 -17.23 13.05 -4.42
C ALA A 71 -18.06 13.08 -3.13
N ILE A 72 -17.71 12.28 -2.11
CA ILE A 72 -18.36 12.32 -0.79
C ILE A 72 -18.11 13.68 -0.12
N ILE A 73 -16.89 14.19 -0.15
CA ILE A 73 -16.54 15.51 0.41
C ILE A 73 -17.30 16.61 -0.33
N ASP A 74 -17.33 16.57 -1.66
CA ASP A 74 -18.06 17.55 -2.48
C ASP A 74 -19.58 17.49 -2.19
N ALA A 75 -20.12 16.30 -1.99
CA ALA A 75 -21.51 16.10 -1.62
C ALA A 75 -21.83 16.67 -0.23
N ALA A 76 -20.96 16.44 0.77
CA ALA A 76 -21.11 17.00 2.11
C ALA A 76 -20.97 18.53 2.10
N ALA A 77 -20.06 19.07 1.30
CA ALA A 77 -19.84 20.51 1.16
C ALA A 77 -21.05 21.25 0.57
N ARG A 78 -21.90 20.60 -0.23
CA ARG A 78 -23.15 21.20 -0.76
C ARG A 78 -24.14 21.58 0.33
N ASP A 79 -24.10 20.87 1.45
CA ASP A 79 -25.03 21.05 2.58
C ASP A 79 -24.44 21.93 3.69
N GLN A 80 -23.18 22.34 3.56
CA GLN A 80 -22.45 23.10 4.56
C GLN A 80 -22.04 24.46 4.01
N SER A 81 -22.10 25.50 4.83
CA SER A 81 -21.56 26.80 4.46
C SER A 81 -20.09 26.91 4.85
N GLY A 82 -19.23 27.16 3.86
CA GLY A 82 -17.82 27.45 4.08
C GLY A 82 -16.94 26.22 4.37
N ARG A 83 -15.89 26.44 5.18
CA ARG A 83 -14.80 25.49 5.38
C ARG A 83 -15.17 24.44 6.44
N MET A 84 -15.37 23.18 6.03
CA MET A 84 -15.53 22.05 6.94
C MET A 84 -14.25 21.68 7.69
N LEU A 85 -14.44 21.12 8.88
CA LEU A 85 -13.46 20.27 9.59
C LEU A 85 -13.82 18.80 9.34
N ILE A 86 -12.92 18.09 8.67
CA ILE A 86 -13.03 16.68 8.32
C ILE A 86 -12.09 15.87 9.21
N ALA A 87 -12.48 14.65 9.59
CA ALA A 87 -11.61 13.71 10.28
C ALA A 87 -11.50 12.39 9.51
N ASP A 88 -10.28 11.91 9.32
CA ASP A 88 -9.99 10.54 8.89
C ASP A 88 -9.22 9.84 10.01
N VAL A 89 -9.87 8.85 10.62
CA VAL A 89 -9.33 8.12 11.78
C VAL A 89 -8.59 6.85 11.38
N PHE A 90 -8.49 6.55 10.08
CA PHE A 90 -7.71 5.45 9.50
C PHE A 90 -6.97 5.95 8.25
N ALA A 91 -6.19 7.01 8.43
CA ALA A 91 -5.70 7.82 7.32
C ALA A 91 -4.84 7.06 6.30
N GLY A 92 -4.13 6.02 6.72
CA GLY A 92 -3.43 5.08 5.88
C GLY A 92 -2.61 5.77 4.78
N GLY A 93 -2.99 5.54 3.53
CA GLY A 93 -2.28 6.08 2.37
C GLY A 93 -2.53 7.55 2.05
N GLY A 94 -3.36 8.24 2.84
CA GLY A 94 -3.53 9.70 2.79
C GLY A 94 -4.46 10.23 1.71
N VAL A 95 -5.32 9.39 1.13
CA VAL A 95 -6.20 9.76 0.02
C VAL A 95 -7.27 10.75 0.47
N ILE A 96 -7.98 10.42 1.55
CA ILE A 96 -9.02 11.29 2.11
C ILE A 96 -8.41 12.61 2.61
N PRO A 97 -7.28 12.60 3.36
CA PRO A 97 -6.62 13.84 3.73
C PRO A 97 -6.20 14.72 2.56
N LEU A 98 -5.64 14.12 1.50
CA LEU A 98 -5.27 14.85 0.29
C LEU A 98 -6.51 15.45 -0.38
N ALA A 99 -7.57 14.66 -0.56
CA ALA A 99 -8.82 15.08 -1.17
C ALA A 99 -9.45 16.27 -0.42
N ALA A 100 -9.49 16.20 0.91
CA ALA A 100 -9.97 17.27 1.78
C ALA A 100 -9.13 18.54 1.69
N ALA A 101 -7.81 18.41 1.78
CA ALA A 101 -6.89 19.55 1.74
C ALA A 101 -6.93 20.27 0.38
N THR A 102 -7.00 19.54 -0.73
CA THR A 102 -7.11 20.13 -2.09
C THR A 102 -8.44 20.84 -2.35
N ARG A 103 -9.47 20.58 -1.53
CA ARG A 103 -10.75 21.29 -1.55
C ARG A 103 -10.80 22.47 -0.57
N GLY A 104 -9.68 22.75 0.09
CA GLY A 104 -9.56 23.86 1.04
C GLY A 104 -10.19 23.58 2.40
N HIS A 105 -10.56 22.34 2.74
CA HIS A 105 -11.07 21.99 4.07
C HIS A 105 -9.95 21.86 5.12
N LYS A 106 -10.30 21.89 6.41
CA LYS A 106 -9.39 21.48 7.48
C LYS A 106 -9.50 19.97 7.64
N ILE A 107 -8.38 19.27 7.82
CA ILE A 107 -8.39 17.83 8.00
C ILE A 107 -7.57 17.42 9.23
N TYR A 108 -8.18 16.59 10.07
CA TYR A 108 -7.50 15.79 11.07
C TYR A 108 -7.31 14.38 10.51
N ALA A 109 -6.08 13.88 10.49
CA ALA A 109 -5.76 12.57 9.92
C ALA A 109 -4.95 11.76 10.94
N GLN A 110 -5.43 10.57 11.29
CA GLN A 110 -4.78 9.72 12.27
C GLN A 110 -4.52 8.33 11.71
N ASP A 111 -3.32 7.82 11.97
CA ASP A 111 -2.96 6.43 11.68
C ASP A 111 -2.19 5.83 12.85
N LEU A 112 -2.39 4.54 13.09
CA LEU A 112 -1.67 3.83 14.15
C LEU A 112 -0.21 3.57 13.77
N ASN A 113 0.11 3.48 12.49
CA ASN A 113 1.42 3.11 12.00
C ASN A 113 2.35 4.33 11.88
N PRO A 114 3.53 4.30 12.54
CA PRO A 114 4.46 5.43 12.53
C PRO A 114 5.00 5.77 11.13
N TRP A 115 5.19 4.76 10.28
CA TRP A 115 5.64 4.98 8.91
C TRP A 115 4.55 5.61 8.05
N ALA A 116 3.29 5.19 8.21
CA ALA A 116 2.16 5.81 7.54
C ALA A 116 1.97 7.26 7.98
N ALA A 117 1.93 7.52 9.29
CA ALA A 117 1.76 8.86 9.84
C ALA A 117 2.91 9.81 9.43
N THR A 118 4.17 9.35 9.50
CA THR A 118 5.33 10.13 9.05
C THR A 118 5.28 10.41 7.54
N GLY A 119 4.95 9.40 6.74
CA GLY A 119 4.81 9.53 5.29
C GLY A 119 3.69 10.49 4.89
N LEU A 120 2.56 10.42 5.58
CA LEU A 120 1.39 11.27 5.38
C LEU A 120 1.70 12.75 5.65
N ALA A 121 2.30 13.05 6.81
CA ALA A 121 2.69 14.41 7.17
C ALA A 121 3.65 15.02 6.16
N ALA A 122 4.68 14.27 5.74
CA ALA A 122 5.64 14.75 4.75
C ALA A 122 5.04 14.90 3.34
N MET A 123 4.11 14.03 2.94
CA MET A 123 3.45 14.08 1.64
C MET A 123 2.54 15.31 1.52
N LEU A 124 1.77 15.62 2.56
CA LEU A 124 0.90 16.80 2.58
C LEU A 124 1.71 18.09 2.81
N GLY A 125 2.83 17.99 3.51
CA GLY A 125 3.75 19.09 3.81
C GLY A 125 4.89 19.23 2.82
N LEU A 126 4.75 18.73 1.58
CA LEU A 126 5.83 18.79 0.60
C LEU A 126 6.31 20.23 0.39
N PRO A 127 7.63 20.48 0.44
CA PRO A 127 8.20 21.79 0.12
C PRO A 127 7.95 22.17 -1.34
N ALA A 128 8.23 23.43 -1.63
CA ALA A 128 8.11 23.94 -2.98
C ALA A 128 9.04 23.16 -3.97
N PRO A 129 8.58 22.93 -5.23
CA PRO A 129 9.25 22.00 -6.14
C PRO A 129 10.71 22.34 -6.46
N GLU A 130 11.05 23.62 -6.50
CA GLU A 130 12.40 24.12 -6.76
C GLU A 130 13.38 23.72 -5.65
N LYS A 131 12.98 23.82 -4.37
CA LYS A 131 13.81 23.37 -3.24
C LYS A 131 14.12 21.87 -3.33
N LEU A 132 13.15 21.07 -3.77
CA LEU A 132 13.34 19.63 -3.98
C LEU A 132 14.26 19.33 -5.17
N ARG A 133 14.20 20.12 -6.25
CA ARG A 133 15.14 20.00 -7.39
C ARG A 133 16.57 20.36 -6.99
N GLU A 134 16.74 21.41 -6.20
CA GLU A 134 18.04 21.81 -5.66
C GLU A 134 18.62 20.71 -4.76
N ALA A 135 17.82 20.21 -3.81
CA ALA A 135 18.23 19.11 -2.94
C ALA A 135 18.61 17.84 -3.73
N GLN A 136 17.83 17.49 -4.77
CA GLN A 136 18.14 16.38 -5.66
C GLN A 136 19.48 16.60 -6.37
N ALA A 137 19.75 17.80 -6.89
CA ALA A 137 21.02 18.13 -7.56
C ALA A 137 22.21 18.06 -6.60
N THR A 138 22.06 18.62 -5.39
CA THR A 138 23.10 18.56 -4.35
C THR A 138 23.39 17.13 -3.93
N LEU A 139 22.35 16.30 -3.72
CA LEU A 139 22.53 14.90 -3.38
C LEU A 139 23.24 14.14 -4.51
N ALA A 140 22.80 14.35 -5.76
CA ALA A 140 23.41 13.75 -6.95
C ALA A 140 24.90 14.07 -7.07
N HIS A 141 25.27 15.33 -6.83
CA HIS A 141 26.67 15.76 -6.84
C HIS A 141 27.48 15.09 -5.73
N ARG A 142 26.97 15.08 -4.50
CA ARG A 142 27.68 14.58 -3.32
C ARG A 142 27.92 13.08 -3.32
N VAL A 143 27.00 12.29 -3.87
CA VAL A 143 27.12 10.82 -3.91
C VAL A 143 27.70 10.28 -5.21
N ASN A 144 28.06 11.17 -6.15
CA ASN A 144 28.48 10.76 -7.48
C ASN A 144 29.70 9.83 -7.44
N ALA A 145 30.70 10.14 -6.61
CA ALA A 145 31.91 9.34 -6.48
C ALA A 145 31.60 7.96 -5.89
N GLU A 146 30.80 7.90 -4.82
CA GLU A 146 30.41 6.65 -4.16
C GLU A 146 29.55 5.77 -5.07
N VAL A 147 28.62 6.36 -5.84
CA VAL A 147 27.80 5.61 -6.82
C VAL A 147 28.69 5.01 -7.91
N HIS A 148 29.67 5.75 -8.43
CA HIS A 148 30.60 5.22 -9.42
C HIS A 148 31.58 4.20 -8.84
N ALA A 149 31.99 4.33 -7.58
CA ALA A 149 32.79 3.31 -6.91
C ALA A 149 31.99 2.00 -6.72
N ALA A 150 30.72 2.10 -6.34
CA ALA A 150 29.88 0.94 -6.04
C ALA A 150 29.30 0.25 -7.30
N TYR A 151 28.99 1.01 -8.34
CA TYR A 151 28.29 0.52 -9.53
C TYR A 151 28.97 0.88 -10.85
N GLY A 152 30.10 1.57 -10.85
CA GLY A 152 30.84 1.89 -12.08
C GLY A 152 31.23 0.63 -12.84
N THR A 153 31.08 0.68 -14.16
CA THR A 153 31.47 -0.43 -15.04
C THR A 153 31.82 0.06 -16.44
N THR A 154 32.34 -0.84 -17.26
CA THR A 154 32.65 -0.64 -18.67
C THR A 154 31.84 -1.64 -19.49
N LEU A 155 31.13 -1.15 -20.50
CA LEU A 155 30.36 -1.98 -21.42
C LEU A 155 31.29 -2.67 -22.43
N SER A 156 30.77 -3.66 -23.14
CA SER A 156 31.49 -4.40 -24.19
C SER A 156 32.05 -3.53 -25.33
N ASP A 157 31.56 -2.30 -25.54
CA ASP A 157 32.12 -1.34 -26.50
C ASP A 157 33.22 -0.43 -25.91
N GLY A 158 33.67 -0.69 -24.68
CA GLY A 158 34.66 0.12 -23.97
C GLY A 158 34.10 1.40 -23.37
N SER A 159 32.81 1.70 -23.54
CA SER A 159 32.20 2.90 -22.94
C SER A 159 31.92 2.72 -21.45
N ARG A 160 32.07 3.81 -20.68
CA ARG A 160 31.72 3.83 -19.26
C ARG A 160 30.21 3.79 -19.05
N GLY A 161 29.78 3.09 -18.02
CA GLY A 161 28.38 3.02 -17.59
C GLY A 161 28.26 2.65 -16.12
N LEU A 162 27.05 2.26 -15.73
CA LEU A 162 26.74 1.78 -14.39
C LEU A 162 26.11 0.39 -14.46
N VAL A 163 26.41 -0.45 -13.47
CA VAL A 163 25.61 -1.64 -13.17
C VAL A 163 24.25 -1.17 -12.68
N SER A 164 23.19 -1.46 -13.44
CA SER A 164 21.81 -1.14 -13.07
C SER A 164 21.21 -2.24 -12.18
N HIS A 165 21.60 -3.49 -12.40
CA HIS A 165 21.10 -4.66 -11.67
C HIS A 165 22.20 -5.70 -11.47
N THR A 166 22.25 -6.32 -10.30
CA THR A 166 23.16 -7.43 -9.97
C THR A 166 22.34 -8.65 -9.58
N PHE A 167 22.49 -9.74 -10.32
CA PHE A 167 21.74 -10.98 -10.13
C PHE A 167 22.46 -11.87 -9.14
N ARG A 168 21.75 -12.26 -8.08
CA ARG A 168 22.28 -13.12 -7.02
C ARG A 168 21.47 -14.40 -6.94
N VAL A 169 22.14 -15.54 -7.08
CA VAL A 169 21.51 -16.85 -6.85
C VAL A 169 21.85 -17.32 -5.44
N ALA A 170 20.86 -17.86 -4.73
CA ALA A 170 21.07 -18.53 -3.47
C ALA A 170 21.79 -19.87 -3.72
N THR A 171 22.77 -20.18 -2.89
CA THR A 171 23.44 -21.48 -2.81
C THR A 171 23.15 -22.09 -1.44
N GLY A 172 23.05 -23.41 -1.37
CA GLY A 172 22.82 -24.12 -0.11
C GLY A 172 23.29 -25.56 -0.22
N GLU A 173 23.56 -26.17 0.92
CA GLU A 173 24.00 -27.55 1.05
C GLU A 173 22.81 -28.51 1.09
N CYS A 174 22.90 -29.60 0.34
CA CYS A 174 21.90 -30.66 0.40
C CYS A 174 21.95 -31.38 1.74
N THR A 175 20.80 -31.57 2.40
CA THR A 175 20.74 -32.19 3.73
C THR A 175 21.17 -33.66 3.75
N ALA A 176 21.16 -34.34 2.58
CA ALA A 176 21.58 -35.73 2.46
C ALA A 176 23.07 -35.91 2.12
N CYS A 177 23.60 -35.16 1.15
CA CYS A 177 24.96 -35.39 0.64
C CYS A 177 25.95 -34.25 0.92
N GLY A 178 25.51 -33.16 1.57
CA GLY A 178 26.34 -31.99 1.89
C GLY A 178 26.79 -31.17 0.68
N LYS A 179 26.47 -31.57 -0.56
CA LYS A 179 26.89 -30.84 -1.76
C LYS A 179 26.23 -29.47 -1.82
N ARG A 180 27.03 -28.42 -1.92
CA ARG A 180 26.58 -27.04 -2.18
C ARG A 180 26.27 -26.85 -3.66
N THR A 181 25.09 -26.30 -3.96
CA THR A 181 24.65 -26.06 -5.34
C THR A 181 23.96 -24.71 -5.48
N ARG A 182 24.14 -24.03 -6.62
CA ARG A 182 23.33 -22.86 -7.00
C ARG A 182 21.90 -23.30 -7.25
N MET A 183 20.95 -22.61 -6.63
CA MET A 183 19.54 -22.99 -6.59
C MET A 183 18.71 -22.12 -7.54
N PHE A 184 18.98 -22.17 -8.84
CA PHE A 184 18.16 -21.41 -9.79
C PHE A 184 16.69 -21.85 -9.74
N PRO A 185 15.71 -20.92 -9.67
CA PRO A 185 14.31 -21.29 -9.59
C PRO A 185 13.74 -21.79 -10.93
N TYR A 186 14.33 -21.36 -12.04
CA TYR A 186 13.90 -21.68 -13.40
C TYR A 186 15.11 -21.94 -14.30
N ALA A 187 14.89 -22.69 -15.37
CA ALA A 187 15.88 -22.84 -16.42
C ALA A 187 16.15 -21.52 -17.14
N LEU A 188 15.11 -20.80 -17.56
CA LEU A 188 15.27 -19.46 -18.12
C LEU A 188 15.58 -18.46 -17.00
N VAL A 189 16.81 -17.94 -16.98
CA VAL A 189 17.27 -16.94 -16.01
C VAL A 189 16.79 -15.55 -16.43
N THR A 190 17.10 -15.15 -17.67
CA THR A 190 16.67 -13.88 -18.26
C THR A 190 16.83 -13.87 -19.77
N LEU A 191 15.94 -13.19 -20.49
CA LEU A 191 16.19 -12.78 -21.87
C LEU A 191 17.29 -11.70 -21.92
N LEU A 192 17.93 -11.55 -23.09
CA LEU A 192 18.86 -10.44 -23.38
C LEU A 192 18.14 -9.24 -24.00
N SER A 193 16.92 -9.42 -24.47
CA SER A 193 16.06 -8.34 -24.97
C SER A 193 14.64 -8.51 -24.42
N ARG A 194 13.88 -7.40 -24.33
CA ARG A 194 12.48 -7.49 -23.91
C ARG A 194 11.71 -8.40 -24.87
N ARG A 195 10.83 -9.25 -24.33
CA ARG A 195 9.99 -10.19 -25.09
C ARG A 195 9.32 -9.57 -26.32
N GLU A 196 8.88 -8.32 -26.22
CA GLU A 196 8.23 -7.55 -27.29
C GLU A 196 9.10 -7.35 -28.54
N ARG A 197 10.43 -7.42 -28.40
CA ARG A 197 11.37 -7.34 -29.53
C ARG A 197 11.50 -8.65 -30.30
N GLY A 198 10.86 -9.72 -29.83
CA GLY A 198 10.82 -11.02 -30.50
C GLY A 198 12.17 -11.74 -30.61
N ARG A 199 13.21 -11.29 -29.88
CA ARG A 199 14.53 -11.94 -29.95
C ARG A 199 14.69 -12.99 -28.84
N PRO A 200 15.07 -14.24 -29.19
CA PRO A 200 15.02 -15.37 -28.27
C PRO A 200 16.26 -15.52 -27.38
N GLU A 201 17.33 -14.75 -27.58
CA GLU A 201 18.60 -14.91 -26.87
C GLU A 201 18.43 -14.70 -25.36
N ALA A 202 19.04 -15.57 -24.59
CA ALA A 202 18.83 -15.66 -23.15
C ALA A 202 20.04 -16.24 -22.41
N PHE A 203 20.05 -16.04 -21.10
CA PHE A 203 20.80 -16.88 -20.18
C PHE A 203 19.92 -18.00 -19.64
N LEU A 204 20.44 -19.23 -19.69
CA LEU A 204 19.84 -20.44 -19.14
C LEU A 204 20.67 -20.98 -17.97
N ALA A 205 20.00 -21.65 -17.04
CA ALA A 205 20.61 -22.41 -15.96
C ALA A 205 20.17 -23.88 -16.02
N CYS A 206 21.12 -24.80 -16.00
CA CYS A 206 20.80 -26.22 -15.90
C CYS A 206 20.41 -26.60 -14.45
N PRO A 207 19.77 -27.75 -14.23
CA PRO A 207 19.39 -28.22 -12.88
C PRO A 207 20.59 -28.41 -11.93
N ASN A 208 21.80 -28.59 -12.47
CA ASN A 208 23.03 -28.72 -11.69
C ASN A 208 23.64 -27.36 -11.27
N GLY A 209 23.02 -26.23 -11.66
CA GLY A 209 23.45 -24.90 -11.26
C GLY A 209 24.44 -24.20 -12.20
N HIS A 210 24.80 -24.79 -13.34
CA HIS A 210 25.63 -24.11 -14.34
C HIS A 210 24.81 -23.13 -15.16
N LEU A 211 25.36 -21.92 -15.34
CA LEU A 211 24.78 -20.82 -16.13
C LEU A 211 25.46 -20.78 -17.51
N PHE A 212 24.70 -20.57 -18.59
CA PHE A 212 25.22 -20.48 -19.95
C PHE A 212 24.28 -19.69 -20.87
N GLN A 213 24.79 -19.19 -22.00
CA GLN A 213 23.97 -18.54 -23.02
C GLN A 213 23.22 -19.57 -23.88
N GLY A 214 22.00 -19.26 -24.28
CA GLY A 214 21.15 -20.11 -25.10
C GLY A 214 19.93 -19.37 -25.65
N LEU A 215 18.91 -20.13 -26.07
CA LEU A 215 17.67 -19.59 -26.60
C LEU A 215 16.50 -19.89 -25.66
N SER A 216 15.59 -18.94 -25.50
CA SER A 216 14.39 -19.08 -24.65
C SER A 216 13.31 -19.99 -25.22
N THR A 217 13.45 -20.41 -26.48
CA THR A 217 12.45 -21.20 -27.22
C THR A 217 12.90 -22.63 -27.49
N THR A 218 14.18 -22.96 -27.27
CA THR A 218 14.77 -24.23 -27.71
C THR A 218 15.56 -24.88 -26.58
N PRO A 219 15.29 -26.15 -26.22
CA PRO A 219 16.12 -26.91 -25.31
C PRO A 219 17.58 -26.99 -25.77
N ALA A 220 18.52 -26.85 -24.84
CA ALA A 220 19.95 -26.89 -25.14
C ALA A 220 20.73 -27.74 -24.12
N PRO A 221 21.72 -28.54 -24.53
CA PRO A 221 22.58 -29.26 -23.60
C PRO A 221 23.49 -28.27 -22.87
N CYS A 222 23.56 -28.38 -21.55
CA CYS A 222 24.47 -27.59 -20.75
C CYS A 222 25.92 -27.80 -21.22
N PRO A 223 26.71 -26.75 -21.49
CA PRO A 223 28.11 -26.90 -21.94
C PRO A 223 29.01 -27.62 -20.94
N HIS A 224 28.69 -27.55 -19.64
CA HIS A 224 29.53 -28.08 -18.56
C HIS A 224 29.20 -29.52 -18.19
N CYS A 225 27.92 -29.86 -18.06
CA CYS A 225 27.50 -31.19 -17.58
C CYS A 225 26.60 -31.95 -18.57
N ARG A 226 26.40 -31.41 -19.78
CA ARG A 226 25.62 -32.01 -20.88
C ARG A 226 24.14 -32.31 -20.62
N VAL A 227 23.65 -32.04 -19.41
CA VAL A 227 22.23 -32.13 -19.06
C VAL A 227 21.41 -31.24 -20.00
N LEU A 228 20.42 -31.83 -20.66
CA LEU A 228 19.48 -31.11 -21.51
C LEU A 228 18.64 -30.16 -20.65
N THR A 229 18.68 -28.87 -20.98
CA THR A 229 17.99 -27.81 -20.25
C THR A 229 16.85 -27.27 -21.10
N ASP A 230 15.62 -27.53 -20.68
CA ASP A 230 14.41 -26.94 -21.27
C ASP A 230 14.17 -25.55 -20.66
N PRO A 231 14.18 -24.45 -21.45
CA PRO A 231 13.88 -23.09 -20.96
C PRO A 231 12.56 -22.95 -20.18
N GLY A 232 11.59 -23.82 -20.42
CA GLY A 232 10.30 -23.85 -19.72
C GLY A 232 10.34 -24.44 -18.31
N ALA A 233 11.44 -25.10 -17.91
CA ALA A 233 11.51 -25.84 -16.66
C ALA A 233 11.50 -24.93 -15.41
N ASN A 234 10.79 -25.41 -14.37
CA ASN A 234 10.75 -24.81 -13.04
C ASN A 234 11.38 -25.80 -12.04
N TYR A 235 12.47 -25.39 -11.40
CA TYR A 235 13.24 -26.24 -10.50
C TYR A 235 12.84 -26.09 -9.03
N THR A 236 12.09 -25.05 -8.67
CA THR A 236 11.70 -24.78 -7.28
C THR A 236 10.19 -24.79 -7.05
N ALA A 237 9.46 -25.53 -7.88
CA ALA A 237 8.01 -25.72 -7.75
C ALA A 237 7.65 -26.19 -6.33
N ARG A 238 6.61 -25.57 -5.75
CA ARG A 238 6.17 -25.84 -4.36
C ARG A 238 7.27 -25.68 -3.30
N ARG A 239 8.27 -24.84 -3.56
CA ARG A 239 9.43 -24.57 -2.67
C ARG A 239 10.25 -25.83 -2.35
N LYS A 240 10.37 -26.75 -3.30
CA LYS A 240 11.23 -27.93 -3.21
C LYS A 240 12.34 -27.84 -4.23
N ILE A 241 13.51 -28.39 -3.94
CA ILE A 241 14.64 -28.45 -4.86
C ILE A 241 15.25 -29.85 -4.86
N GLN A 242 15.58 -30.35 -6.04
CA GLN A 242 16.24 -31.64 -6.20
C GLN A 242 17.75 -31.45 -6.34
N CYS A 243 18.50 -32.14 -5.48
CA CYS A 243 19.95 -32.24 -5.56
C CYS A 243 20.38 -33.20 -6.69
N PRO A 244 21.57 -33.02 -7.30
CA PRO A 244 22.11 -33.99 -8.26
C PRO A 244 22.25 -35.43 -7.73
N CYS A 245 22.29 -35.65 -6.42
CA CYS A 245 22.26 -36.99 -5.83
C CYS A 245 20.86 -37.64 -5.82
N GLY A 246 19.82 -36.94 -6.29
CA GLY A 246 18.42 -37.39 -6.30
C GLY A 246 17.61 -36.98 -5.07
N HIS A 247 18.25 -36.53 -3.99
CA HIS A 247 17.54 -36.08 -2.78
C HIS A 247 16.73 -34.80 -3.04
N ILE A 248 15.55 -34.70 -2.44
CA ILE A 248 14.66 -33.54 -2.57
C ILE A 248 14.55 -32.87 -1.21
N ASP A 249 15.09 -31.66 -1.13
CA ASP A 249 14.95 -30.79 0.03
C ASP A 249 13.77 -29.83 -0.19
N ARG A 250 13.15 -29.35 0.88
CA ARG A 250 12.47 -28.07 0.83
C ARG A 250 13.50 -26.95 0.85
N LEU A 251 13.15 -25.78 0.32
CA LEU A 251 14.07 -24.63 0.30
C LEU A 251 14.43 -24.16 1.73
N ASP A 252 13.50 -24.25 2.67
CA ASP A 252 13.69 -23.92 4.08
C ASP A 252 14.62 -24.92 4.78
N ASP A 253 14.67 -26.20 4.35
CA ASP A 253 15.60 -27.19 4.92
C ASP A 253 17.07 -26.81 4.69
N ARG A 254 17.37 -26.03 3.64
CA ARG A 254 18.73 -25.56 3.33
C ARG A 254 19.05 -24.19 3.92
N ALA A 255 18.08 -23.52 4.55
CA ALA A 255 18.14 -22.10 4.93
C ALA A 255 19.36 -21.72 5.77
N GLU A 256 19.78 -22.60 6.69
CA GLU A 256 20.92 -22.38 7.59
C GLU A 256 22.26 -22.24 6.85
N THR A 257 22.34 -22.78 5.62
CA THR A 257 23.56 -22.79 4.81
C THR A 257 23.50 -21.81 3.64
N TRP A 258 22.46 -20.96 3.56
CA TRP A 258 22.25 -20.04 2.45
C TRP A 258 23.41 -19.05 2.29
N GLN A 259 23.93 -18.95 1.07
CA GLN A 259 24.85 -17.90 0.65
C GLN A 259 24.42 -17.35 -0.70
N TRP A 260 24.63 -16.06 -0.92
CA TRP A 260 24.24 -15.38 -2.15
C TRP A 260 25.44 -15.17 -3.06
N GLU A 261 25.36 -15.68 -4.28
CA GLU A 261 26.43 -15.59 -5.27
C GLU A 261 26.01 -14.73 -6.45
N VAL A 262 26.85 -13.78 -6.84
CA VAL A 262 26.62 -12.94 -8.03
C VAL A 262 26.90 -13.75 -9.29
N VAL A 263 25.93 -13.81 -10.20
CA VAL A 263 26.02 -14.65 -11.42
C VAL A 263 25.86 -13.87 -12.72
N LEU A 264 25.15 -12.75 -12.71
CA LEU A 264 24.97 -11.85 -13.84
C LEU A 264 24.94 -10.41 -13.35
N VAL A 265 25.29 -9.49 -14.24
CA VAL A 265 25.07 -8.05 -14.07
C VAL A 265 24.39 -7.49 -15.31
N GLU A 266 23.54 -6.51 -15.10
CA GLU A 266 23.09 -5.62 -16.17
C GLU A 266 23.92 -4.34 -16.13
N ARG A 267 24.60 -4.04 -17.23
CA ARG A 267 25.31 -2.78 -17.44
C ARG A 267 24.44 -1.85 -18.28
N SER A 268 24.39 -0.58 -17.91
CA SER A 268 23.54 0.40 -18.57
C SER A 268 24.23 1.75 -18.75
N ARG A 269 23.93 2.37 -19.90
CA ARG A 269 24.21 3.78 -20.19
C ARG A 269 23.08 4.37 -21.04
N PRO A 270 23.07 5.68 -21.31
CA PRO A 270 22.16 6.28 -22.29
C PRO A 270 22.13 5.49 -23.62
N GLY A 271 20.97 4.97 -24.03
CA GLY A 271 20.77 4.26 -25.29
C GLY A 271 21.20 2.79 -25.33
N ARG A 272 21.87 2.25 -24.30
CA ARG A 272 22.41 0.88 -24.32
C ARG A 272 22.25 0.15 -22.99
N ARG A 273 21.94 -1.14 -23.06
CA ARG A 273 21.96 -2.09 -21.95
C ARG A 273 22.55 -3.42 -22.41
N GLU A 274 23.28 -4.10 -21.55
CA GLU A 274 23.80 -5.45 -21.78
C GLU A 274 23.69 -6.25 -20.48
N ILE A 275 23.28 -7.51 -20.59
CA ILE A 275 23.28 -8.45 -19.47
C ILE A 275 24.37 -9.46 -19.77
N GLU A 276 25.33 -9.59 -18.87
CA GLU A 276 26.48 -10.48 -19.03
C GLU A 276 26.95 -11.04 -17.69
N VAL A 277 27.87 -12.00 -17.76
CA VAL A 277 28.63 -12.44 -16.58
C VAL A 277 29.46 -11.27 -16.02
N PRO A 278 29.54 -11.15 -14.68
CA PRO A 278 30.29 -10.06 -14.05
C PRO A 278 31.79 -10.20 -14.30
N THR A 279 32.46 -9.07 -14.44
CA THR A 279 33.93 -8.98 -14.34
C THR A 279 34.40 -9.15 -12.90
N GLU A 280 35.69 -9.40 -12.70
CA GLU A 280 36.30 -9.48 -11.35
C GLU A 280 36.07 -8.20 -10.55
N GLY A 281 36.29 -7.02 -11.15
CA GLY A 281 36.03 -5.74 -10.48
C GLY A 281 34.56 -5.50 -10.14
N GLU A 282 33.62 -6.02 -10.94
CA GLU A 282 32.18 -5.96 -10.59
C GLU A 282 31.82 -6.92 -9.45
N LEU A 283 32.45 -8.10 -9.39
CA LEU A 283 32.31 -9.05 -8.28
C LEU A 283 32.88 -8.48 -6.99
N GLU A 284 34.06 -7.88 -7.07
CA GLU A 284 34.67 -7.15 -5.96
C GLU A 284 33.72 -6.04 -5.51
N ALA A 285 33.37 -5.08 -6.36
CA ALA A 285 32.47 -3.99 -5.97
C ALA A 285 31.14 -4.46 -5.37
N ALA A 286 30.54 -5.54 -5.90
CA ALA A 286 29.28 -6.07 -5.40
C ALA A 286 29.39 -6.77 -4.02
N ASN A 287 30.56 -7.30 -3.67
CA ASN A 287 30.78 -8.01 -2.40
C ASN A 287 31.63 -7.21 -1.41
N PHE A 288 32.28 -6.14 -1.86
CA PHE A 288 33.21 -5.36 -1.08
C PHE A 288 32.48 -4.36 -0.17
N ALA A 289 33.00 -4.24 1.05
CA ALA A 289 32.62 -3.22 2.01
C ALA A 289 33.80 -2.25 2.15
N HIS A 290 33.71 -1.08 1.51
CA HIS A 290 34.70 -0.02 1.76
C HIS A 290 34.64 0.47 3.21
N GLU A 291 33.46 0.36 3.83
CA GLU A 291 33.18 0.78 5.20
C GLU A 291 32.16 -0.17 5.83
N ALA A 292 32.23 -0.35 7.15
CA ALA A 292 31.22 -1.14 7.86
C ALA A 292 29.91 -0.33 7.98
N PRO A 293 28.74 -0.95 7.75
CA PRO A 293 27.47 -0.33 8.07
C PRO A 293 27.40 0.07 9.54
N GLN A 294 26.90 1.27 9.82
CA GLN A 294 26.87 1.87 11.15
C GLN A 294 25.51 1.69 11.82
N ARG A 295 24.43 1.60 11.04
CA ARG A 295 23.08 1.51 11.58
C ARG A 295 22.67 0.07 11.83
N THR A 296 22.12 -0.20 13.01
CA THR A 296 21.39 -1.46 13.28
C THR A 296 19.94 -1.33 12.82
N LEU A 297 19.46 -2.29 12.03
CA LEU A 297 18.07 -2.32 11.58
C LEU A 297 17.19 -3.22 12.47
N GLY A 298 17.77 -4.04 13.33
CA GLY A 298 17.06 -4.81 14.34
C GLY A 298 16.65 -6.22 13.88
N THR A 299 16.04 -6.96 14.79
CA THR A 299 15.57 -8.33 14.55
C THR A 299 14.25 -8.35 13.79
N ILE A 300 14.05 -9.35 12.95
CA ILE A 300 12.76 -9.60 12.30
C ILE A 300 11.85 -10.27 13.34
N PRO A 301 10.76 -9.63 13.80
CA PRO A 301 9.84 -10.24 14.75
C PRO A 301 9.07 -11.38 14.09
N VAL A 302 8.62 -12.35 14.90
CA VAL A 302 7.77 -13.44 14.42
C VAL A 302 6.36 -12.89 14.17
N GLY A 303 5.88 -13.06 12.95
CA GLY A 303 4.56 -12.63 12.49
C GLY A 303 4.03 -13.52 11.36
N GLN A 304 2.85 -13.20 10.85
CA GLN A 304 2.19 -13.97 9.80
C GLN A 304 2.96 -13.88 8.47
N GLU A 305 3.36 -12.67 8.06
CA GLU A 305 4.14 -12.41 6.85
C GLU A 305 5.64 -12.60 7.07
N THR A 306 6.19 -12.10 8.17
CA THR A 306 7.65 -12.18 8.43
C THR A 306 8.17 -13.60 8.67
N ARG A 307 7.32 -14.54 9.11
CA ARG A 307 7.71 -15.96 9.30
C ARG A 307 8.22 -16.61 8.01
N VAL A 308 7.87 -16.11 6.83
CA VAL A 308 8.46 -16.62 5.57
C VAL A 308 9.94 -16.26 5.46
N LEU A 309 10.35 -15.09 5.95
CA LEU A 309 11.73 -14.62 5.95
C LEU A 309 12.58 -15.44 6.93
N ILE A 310 12.07 -15.61 8.16
CA ILE A 310 12.75 -16.35 9.23
C ILE A 310 13.02 -17.79 8.83
N ARG A 311 12.03 -18.48 8.23
CA ARG A 311 12.19 -19.86 7.72
C ARG A 311 13.26 -20.01 6.64
N HIS A 312 13.67 -18.92 6.01
CA HIS A 312 14.69 -18.93 4.96
C HIS A 312 15.95 -18.15 5.37
N GLY A 313 16.25 -18.13 6.67
CA GLY A 313 17.52 -17.70 7.22
C GLY A 313 17.63 -16.20 7.52
N PHE A 314 16.59 -15.41 7.24
CA PHE A 314 16.56 -13.99 7.57
C PHE A 314 16.01 -13.77 8.98
N THR A 315 16.89 -13.47 9.93
CA THR A 315 16.56 -13.17 11.34
C THR A 315 16.69 -11.69 11.67
N ARG A 316 17.34 -10.89 10.81
CA ARG A 316 17.59 -9.46 11.00
C ARG A 316 17.32 -8.68 9.73
N TRP A 317 16.78 -7.47 9.85
CA TRP A 317 16.35 -6.66 8.70
C TRP A 317 17.50 -6.31 7.75
N GLU A 318 18.72 -6.11 8.28
CA GLU A 318 19.90 -5.87 7.46
C GLU A 318 20.25 -7.01 6.49
N GLN A 319 19.85 -8.25 6.78
CA GLN A 319 20.17 -9.39 5.91
C GLN A 319 19.39 -9.34 4.59
N LEU A 320 18.31 -8.56 4.51
CA LEU A 320 17.55 -8.40 3.27
C LEU A 320 18.33 -7.62 2.19
N TYR A 321 19.38 -6.91 2.59
CA TYR A 321 20.15 -6.00 1.75
C TYR A 321 21.56 -6.54 1.54
N PRO A 322 22.03 -6.71 0.28
CA PRO A 322 23.45 -6.91 0.00
C PRO A 322 24.29 -5.80 0.61
N ILE A 323 25.51 -6.13 1.04
CA ILE A 323 26.35 -5.22 1.82
C ILE A 323 26.60 -3.88 1.11
N ARG A 324 26.89 -3.92 -0.20
CA ARG A 324 27.02 -2.74 -1.05
C ARG A 324 25.77 -1.86 -1.02
N GLN A 325 24.59 -2.48 -1.16
CA GLN A 325 23.31 -1.77 -1.16
C GLN A 325 23.07 -1.07 0.19
N ARG A 326 23.35 -1.77 1.30
CA ARG A 326 23.21 -1.25 2.65
C ARG A 326 24.10 -0.02 2.89
N ILE A 327 25.39 -0.12 2.55
CA ILE A 327 26.34 0.99 2.71
C ILE A 327 25.88 2.23 1.96
N LEU A 328 25.48 2.07 0.69
CA LEU A 328 25.06 3.23 -0.11
C LEU A 328 23.75 3.86 0.40
N LEU A 329 22.80 3.06 0.89
CA LEU A 329 21.58 3.58 1.54
C LEU A 329 21.92 4.38 2.81
N GLU A 330 22.79 3.86 3.67
CA GLU A 330 23.23 4.57 4.89
C GLU A 330 23.98 5.87 4.53
N ARG A 331 24.83 5.83 3.50
CA ARG A 331 25.52 7.03 3.00
C ARG A 331 24.55 8.07 2.46
N LEU A 332 23.56 7.66 1.68
CA LEU A 332 22.52 8.56 1.16
C LEU A 332 21.75 9.23 2.31
N LEU A 333 21.40 8.48 3.36
CA LEU A 333 20.74 9.04 4.55
C LEU A 333 21.63 10.02 5.33
N ALA A 334 22.94 9.74 5.43
CA ALA A 334 23.88 10.66 6.05
C ALA A 334 23.94 11.99 5.27
N VAL A 335 24.07 11.91 3.94
CA VAL A 335 24.18 13.08 3.05
C VAL A 335 22.85 13.83 2.92
N ALA A 336 21.70 13.17 3.10
CA ALA A 336 20.38 13.82 3.04
C ALA A 336 20.27 15.00 4.01
N LYS A 337 20.92 14.93 5.17
CA LYS A 337 20.94 16.02 6.17
C LYS A 337 21.67 17.27 5.69
N GLU A 338 22.53 17.12 4.68
CA GLU A 338 23.36 18.18 4.11
C GLU A 338 22.79 18.74 2.80
N CYS A 339 21.64 18.22 2.33
CA CYS A 339 21.07 18.64 1.04
C CYS A 339 20.29 19.97 1.14
N SER A 340 19.87 20.38 2.33
CA SER A 340 19.14 21.64 2.57
C SER A 340 19.19 22.02 4.05
N SER A 341 19.03 23.31 4.36
CA SER A 341 18.77 23.81 5.71
C SER A 341 17.28 23.76 6.09
N ASP A 342 16.39 23.51 5.12
CA ASP A 342 14.95 23.39 5.34
C ASP A 342 14.62 21.96 5.83
N PRO A 343 14.14 21.79 7.08
CA PRO A 343 13.86 20.47 7.64
C PRO A 343 12.81 19.68 6.85
N ALA A 344 11.86 20.36 6.20
CA ALA A 344 10.84 19.69 5.40
C ALA A 344 11.42 19.10 4.11
N VAL A 345 12.44 19.75 3.53
CA VAL A 345 13.19 19.22 2.37
C VAL A 345 14.00 18.01 2.77
N VAL A 346 14.74 18.09 3.88
CA VAL A 346 15.51 16.95 4.41
C VAL A 346 14.59 15.75 4.67
N ARG A 347 13.45 15.97 5.33
CA ARG A 347 12.47 14.91 5.62
C ARG A 347 11.92 14.26 4.35
N ALA A 348 11.56 15.06 3.34
CA ALA A 348 11.06 14.54 2.06
C ALA A 348 12.12 13.66 1.36
N VAL A 349 13.38 14.11 1.35
CA VAL A 349 14.51 13.37 0.78
C VAL A 349 14.76 12.05 1.55
N GLU A 350 14.75 12.09 2.88
CA GLU A 350 14.88 10.88 3.71
C GLU A 350 13.77 9.86 3.41
N ILE A 351 12.51 10.29 3.26
CA ILE A 351 11.41 9.40 2.90
C ILE A 351 11.61 8.78 1.51
N ALA A 352 12.11 9.53 0.54
CA ALA A 352 12.46 8.96 -0.77
C ALA A 352 13.58 7.92 -0.67
N ILE A 353 14.60 8.16 0.15
CA ILE A 353 15.70 7.22 0.36
C ILE A 353 15.21 5.96 1.08
N ILE A 354 14.52 6.11 2.20
CA ILE A 354 13.96 4.99 2.98
C ILE A 354 12.94 4.20 2.13
N GLY A 355 12.09 4.89 1.38
CA GLY A 355 11.14 4.24 0.48
C GLY A 355 11.82 3.36 -0.57
N SER A 356 13.05 3.69 -1.00
CA SER A 356 13.81 2.84 -1.93
C SER A 356 14.25 1.51 -1.31
N ALA A 357 14.27 1.40 0.02
CA ALA A 357 14.60 0.17 0.74
C ALA A 357 13.55 -0.94 0.54
N GLU A 358 12.41 -0.66 -0.11
CA GLU A 358 11.49 -1.70 -0.60
C GLU A 358 12.17 -2.64 -1.60
N MET A 359 13.18 -2.13 -2.30
CA MET A 359 13.98 -2.83 -3.29
C MET A 359 15.14 -3.60 -2.64
N ALA A 360 14.86 -4.30 -1.55
CA ALA A 360 15.84 -5.11 -0.82
C ALA A 360 16.47 -6.16 -1.76
N GLY A 361 17.78 -6.11 -1.95
CA GLY A 361 18.46 -6.84 -3.04
C GLY A 361 18.45 -8.35 -2.92
N HIS A 362 18.26 -8.92 -1.72
CA HIS A 362 18.10 -10.37 -1.53
C HIS A 362 16.64 -10.86 -1.67
N LEU A 363 15.68 -9.94 -1.83
CA LEU A 363 14.25 -10.28 -2.02
C LEU A 363 13.66 -9.74 -3.32
N SER A 364 14.31 -8.76 -3.94
CA SER A 364 13.83 -8.13 -5.17
C SER A 364 13.80 -9.14 -6.31
N ARG A 365 12.63 -9.30 -6.94
CA ARG A 365 12.40 -10.30 -7.98
C ARG A 365 12.73 -9.74 -9.35
N TRP A 366 12.99 -10.63 -10.30
CA TRP A 366 13.24 -10.27 -11.69
C TRP A 366 12.19 -10.83 -12.63
N ASP A 367 11.70 -9.98 -13.51
CA ASP A 367 10.93 -10.40 -14.67
C ASP A 367 11.88 -10.81 -15.80
N ARG A 368 12.08 -12.11 -15.94
CA ARG A 368 12.95 -12.70 -16.97
C ARG A 368 12.53 -12.40 -18.41
N TYR A 369 11.29 -11.95 -18.65
CA TYR A 369 10.77 -11.67 -19.99
C TYR A 369 10.74 -10.17 -20.32
N TYR A 370 10.38 -9.33 -19.35
CA TYR A 370 10.25 -7.88 -19.53
C TYR A 370 11.44 -7.07 -19.03
N LEU A 371 12.41 -7.75 -18.41
CA LEU A 371 13.69 -7.21 -17.95
C LEU A 371 13.51 -6.03 -16.99
N LYS A 372 12.73 -6.28 -15.93
CA LYS A 372 12.42 -5.31 -14.87
C LYS A 372 12.44 -6.00 -13.51
N SER A 373 12.92 -5.27 -12.50
CA SER A 373 12.85 -5.68 -11.11
C SER A 373 11.48 -5.37 -10.50
N TYR A 374 11.15 -6.13 -9.46
CA TYR A 374 9.98 -5.92 -8.59
C TYR A 374 10.45 -5.84 -7.15
N GLU A 375 9.79 -5.00 -6.37
CA GLU A 375 10.05 -4.84 -4.94
C GLU A 375 9.85 -6.14 -4.14
N SER A 376 10.48 -6.19 -2.98
CA SER A 376 10.41 -7.33 -2.03
C SER A 376 8.98 -7.65 -1.58
N MET A 377 8.11 -6.64 -1.55
CA MET A 377 6.73 -6.71 -1.04
C MET A 377 5.66 -6.59 -2.14
N ALA A 378 6.01 -6.89 -3.40
CA ALA A 378 5.09 -6.82 -4.53
C ALA A 378 3.92 -7.80 -4.33
N GLY A 379 2.67 -7.33 -4.47
CA GLY A 379 1.48 -8.15 -4.20
C GLY A 379 1.22 -8.40 -2.71
N HIS A 380 1.63 -7.46 -1.85
CA HIS A 380 1.17 -7.34 -0.46
C HIS A 380 1.67 -8.46 0.47
N ARG A 381 2.86 -8.99 0.19
CA ARG A 381 3.52 -10.06 0.98
C ARG A 381 5.02 -10.07 0.74
N PHE A 382 5.79 -10.62 1.68
CA PHE A 382 7.21 -10.90 1.43
C PHE A 382 7.35 -12.09 0.46
N ASN A 383 7.79 -11.81 -0.77
CA ASN A 383 8.03 -12.86 -1.75
C ASN A 383 9.48 -13.29 -1.73
N LEU A 384 9.68 -14.59 -1.54
CA LEU A 384 11.00 -15.18 -1.60
C LEU A 384 11.25 -15.84 -2.95
N THR A 385 12.47 -15.68 -3.45
CA THR A 385 13.00 -16.33 -4.65
C THR A 385 14.44 -16.72 -4.37
N THR A 386 14.91 -17.83 -4.95
CA THR A 386 16.33 -18.23 -4.88
C THR A 386 17.18 -17.58 -5.97
N LEU A 387 16.58 -16.73 -6.81
CA LEU A 387 17.27 -15.81 -7.71
C LEU A 387 16.72 -14.41 -7.44
N ALA A 388 17.49 -13.61 -6.71
CA ALA A 388 17.18 -12.22 -6.38
C ALA A 388 18.00 -11.28 -7.26
N VAL A 389 17.51 -10.06 -7.45
CA VAL A 389 18.21 -9.04 -8.24
C VAL A 389 18.29 -7.76 -7.44
N GLU A 390 19.51 -7.41 -7.06
CA GLU A 390 19.86 -6.15 -6.41
C GLU A 390 19.83 -5.02 -7.44
N PRO A 391 18.90 -4.05 -7.34
CA PRO A 391 18.95 -2.88 -8.19
C PRO A 391 19.95 -1.85 -7.65
N ASN A 392 20.51 -1.05 -8.55
CA ASN A 392 21.27 0.13 -8.20
C ASN A 392 20.41 1.08 -7.35
N VAL A 393 20.88 1.41 -6.14
CA VAL A 393 20.15 2.22 -5.16
C VAL A 393 19.83 3.61 -5.72
N TRP A 394 20.82 4.28 -6.32
CA TRP A 394 20.65 5.61 -6.90
C TRP A 394 19.80 5.53 -8.17
N GLY A 395 20.12 4.57 -9.02
CA GLY A 395 19.51 4.32 -10.32
C GLY A 395 20.39 4.73 -11.49
N THR A 396 19.91 4.43 -12.70
CA THR A 396 20.60 4.78 -13.95
C THR A 396 19.70 5.63 -14.83
N VAL A 397 20.27 6.28 -15.85
CA VAL A 397 19.56 7.21 -16.75
C VAL A 397 18.31 6.57 -17.39
N ASN A 398 18.36 5.27 -17.74
CA ASN A 398 17.31 4.60 -18.49
C ASN A 398 16.60 3.47 -17.74
N SER A 399 17.08 3.08 -16.56
CA SER A 399 16.61 1.86 -15.91
C SER A 399 16.73 1.93 -14.38
N GLY A 400 15.89 1.12 -13.72
CA GLY A 400 15.84 1.00 -12.27
C GLY A 400 14.46 1.39 -11.74
N ARG A 401 13.67 0.42 -11.30
CA ARG A 401 12.41 0.68 -10.57
C ARG A 401 12.76 1.01 -9.11
N GLY A 402 11.97 1.87 -8.46
CA GLY A 402 12.08 2.11 -7.01
C GLY A 402 13.36 2.79 -6.51
N THR A 403 14.22 3.29 -7.41
CA THR A 403 15.51 3.91 -7.04
C THR A 403 15.33 5.29 -6.42
N VAL A 404 16.34 5.76 -5.68
CA VAL A 404 16.31 7.07 -5.00
C VAL A 404 16.11 8.20 -6.00
N LEU A 405 16.86 8.25 -7.11
CA LEU A 405 16.71 9.31 -8.11
C LEU A 405 15.29 9.38 -8.69
N ARG A 406 14.66 8.22 -8.96
CA ARG A 406 13.28 8.20 -9.44
C ARG A 406 12.29 8.65 -8.38
N ARG A 407 12.50 8.29 -7.12
CA ARG A 407 11.65 8.73 -6.01
C ARG A 407 11.75 10.24 -5.77
N LEU A 408 12.94 10.81 -5.85
CA LEU A 408 13.14 12.27 -5.80
C LEU A 408 12.44 12.98 -6.96
N THR A 409 12.56 12.44 -8.18
CA THR A 409 11.84 12.96 -9.35
C THR A 409 10.31 12.92 -9.14
N GLN A 410 9.80 11.85 -8.52
CA GLN A 410 8.38 11.75 -8.18
C GLN A 410 7.96 12.72 -7.07
N LEU A 411 8.82 13.01 -6.09
CA LEU A 411 8.55 14.07 -5.10
C LEU A 411 8.40 15.44 -5.76
N VAL A 412 9.28 15.77 -6.70
CA VAL A 412 9.17 17.03 -7.47
C VAL A 412 7.85 17.08 -8.25
N LYS A 413 7.44 15.97 -8.89
CA LYS A 413 6.14 15.86 -9.58
C LYS A 413 4.98 16.06 -8.60
N ALA A 414 5.04 15.41 -7.43
CA ALA A 414 4.03 15.51 -6.39
C ALA A 414 3.90 16.91 -5.82
N ALA A 415 5.02 17.57 -5.48
CA ALA A 415 5.03 18.93 -5.00
C ALA A 415 4.48 19.91 -6.04
N THR A 416 4.84 19.72 -7.32
CA THR A 416 4.32 20.56 -8.42
C THR A 416 2.81 20.41 -8.54
N TRP A 417 2.31 19.17 -8.47
CA TRP A 417 0.89 18.88 -8.52
C TRP A 417 0.15 19.47 -7.31
N LEU A 418 0.70 19.28 -6.10
CA LEU A 418 0.08 19.75 -4.86
C LEU A 418 -0.02 21.28 -4.86
N HIS A 419 1.07 21.97 -5.17
CA HIS A 419 1.11 23.43 -5.24
C HIS A 419 0.11 23.98 -6.27
N ALA A 420 0.00 23.34 -7.45
CA ALA A 420 -0.96 23.72 -8.47
C ALA A 420 -2.42 23.47 -8.05
N LYS A 421 -2.68 22.52 -7.15
CA LYS A 421 -4.03 22.15 -6.69
C LYS A 421 -4.50 22.94 -5.49
N THR A 422 -3.60 23.33 -4.59
CA THR A 422 -3.94 24.05 -3.36
C THR A 422 -3.78 25.56 -3.50
N GLU A 423 -3.08 26.04 -4.53
CA GLU A 423 -2.74 27.46 -4.78
C GLU A 423 -1.95 28.14 -3.64
N LYS A 424 -1.60 27.38 -2.59
CA LYS A 424 -0.78 27.77 -1.45
C LYS A 424 -0.02 26.58 -0.89
N GLN A 425 1.03 26.84 -0.12
CA GLN A 425 1.65 25.79 0.68
C GLN A 425 0.73 25.43 1.86
N LEU A 426 0.47 24.15 2.06
CA LEU A 426 -0.33 23.67 3.19
C LEU A 426 0.47 23.81 4.48
N VAL A 427 -0.20 24.30 5.53
CA VAL A 427 0.35 24.24 6.89
C VAL A 427 0.02 22.88 7.48
N VAL A 428 1.04 22.04 7.66
CA VAL A 428 0.89 20.68 8.20
C VAL A 428 1.54 20.59 9.57
N GLU A 429 0.79 20.11 10.55
CA GLU A 429 1.24 19.85 11.90
C GLU A 429 1.28 18.35 12.15
N GLY A 430 2.44 17.80 12.51
CA GLY A 430 2.59 16.40 12.90
C GLY A 430 3.69 15.63 12.15
N PRO A 431 3.80 14.30 12.37
CA PRO A 431 2.89 13.51 13.21
C PRO A 431 3.03 13.88 14.70
N LEU A 432 1.90 14.14 15.36
CA LEU A 432 1.82 14.25 16.82
C LEU A 432 1.52 12.86 17.40
N LEU A 433 1.96 12.56 18.62
CA LEU A 433 1.59 11.31 19.28
C LEU A 433 0.27 11.47 20.05
N THR A 434 -0.56 10.43 20.13
CA THR A 434 -1.83 10.47 20.90
C THR A 434 -1.66 10.64 22.41
N ASN A 435 -0.44 10.48 22.94
CA ASN A 435 -0.14 10.62 24.36
C ASN A 435 0.09 12.07 24.81
N VAL A 436 -0.05 13.04 23.91
CA VAL A 436 -0.09 14.47 24.27
C VAL A 436 -1.47 14.83 24.82
N ASP A 437 -1.51 15.83 25.69
CA ASP A 437 -2.77 16.32 26.25
C ASP A 437 -3.70 16.80 25.13
N ARG A 438 -5.00 16.51 25.29
CA ARG A 438 -6.02 17.05 24.40
C ARG A 438 -6.08 18.56 24.61
N ASP A 439 -5.99 19.30 23.52
CA ASP A 439 -6.28 20.72 23.52
C ASP A 439 -7.80 20.92 23.40
N ASP A 440 -8.36 21.80 24.20
CA ASP A 440 -9.76 22.22 24.08
C ASP A 440 -9.95 23.11 22.83
N ALA A 441 -8.89 23.74 22.34
CA ALA A 441 -8.90 24.53 21.12
C ALA A 441 -8.77 23.69 19.85
N LEU A 442 -9.43 24.15 18.78
CA LEU A 442 -9.20 23.62 17.45
C LEU A 442 -7.84 24.07 16.92
N PHE A 443 -7.20 23.20 16.14
CA PHE A 443 -5.91 23.49 15.51
C PHE A 443 -6.03 24.50 14.37
N ASP A 444 -5.00 25.32 14.22
CA ASP A 444 -4.96 26.36 13.19
C ASP A 444 -4.41 25.87 11.84
N ALA A 445 -3.63 24.79 11.85
CA ALA A 445 -3.07 24.17 10.65
C ALA A 445 -4.16 23.76 9.63
N ASP A 446 -3.78 23.64 8.35
CA ASP A 446 -4.65 23.10 7.31
C ASP A 446 -4.85 21.59 7.49
N VAL A 447 -3.78 20.91 7.94
CA VAL A 447 -3.72 19.47 8.19
C VAL A 447 -3.09 19.23 9.55
N ARG A 448 -3.73 18.42 10.39
CA ARG A 448 -3.12 17.82 11.58
C ARG A 448 -2.99 16.32 11.38
N VAL A 449 -1.77 15.80 11.48
CA VAL A 449 -1.46 14.37 11.39
C VAL A 449 -1.12 13.84 12.78
N VAL A 450 -1.71 12.71 13.16
CA VAL A 450 -1.50 12.07 14.46
C VAL A 450 -1.13 10.60 14.28
N GLU A 451 -0.14 10.16 15.04
CA GLU A 451 0.25 8.78 15.22
C GLU A 451 -0.37 8.22 16.51
N GLY A 452 -1.19 7.18 16.38
CA GLY A 452 -1.72 6.42 17.51
C GLY A 452 -3.10 5.81 17.26
N SER A 453 -3.61 5.08 18.25
CA SER A 453 -4.88 4.33 18.14
C SER A 453 -6.07 5.28 18.01
N SER A 454 -6.95 5.00 17.04
CA SER A 454 -8.22 5.69 16.80
C SER A 454 -9.22 5.56 17.96
N GLU A 455 -8.90 4.75 18.98
CA GLU A 455 -9.60 4.72 20.27
C GLU A 455 -9.44 6.04 21.06
N GLN A 456 -8.44 6.85 20.72
CA GLN A 456 -8.21 8.18 21.30
C GLN A 456 -7.85 9.17 20.20
N LEU A 457 -8.67 10.21 20.05
CA LEU A 457 -8.46 11.32 19.13
C LEU A 457 -8.11 12.58 19.94
N LEU A 458 -7.24 13.43 19.38
CA LEU A 458 -6.81 14.71 19.96
C LEU A 458 -7.77 15.87 19.66
N LEU A 459 -8.95 15.57 19.10
CA LEU A 459 -9.97 16.56 18.78
C LEU A 459 -10.90 16.83 19.97
N PRO A 460 -11.37 18.08 20.15
CA PRO A 460 -12.44 18.42 21.08
C PRO A 460 -13.75 17.70 20.76
N ASP A 461 -14.66 17.67 21.73
CA ASP A 461 -16.01 17.16 21.55
C ASP A 461 -16.77 17.97 20.49
N ARG A 462 -17.60 17.28 19.70
CA ARG A 462 -18.64 17.87 18.84
C ARG A 462 -18.14 18.99 17.91
N CYS A 463 -16.97 18.83 17.30
CA CYS A 463 -16.35 19.82 16.44
C CYS A 463 -16.26 19.43 14.95
N VAL A 464 -16.40 18.14 14.63
CA VAL A 464 -16.22 17.61 13.27
C VAL A 464 -17.54 17.60 12.49
N HIS A 465 -17.47 18.07 11.23
CA HIS A 465 -18.61 18.10 10.30
C HIS A 465 -18.76 16.75 9.59
N LEU A 466 -17.64 16.17 9.17
CA LEU A 466 -17.58 14.90 8.45
C LEU A 466 -16.42 14.06 8.97
N ALA A 467 -16.71 12.89 9.52
CA ALA A 467 -15.74 11.82 9.69
C ALA A 467 -15.81 10.95 8.43
N LEU A 468 -14.82 11.04 7.53
CA LEU A 468 -14.73 10.22 6.33
C LEU A 468 -13.52 9.31 6.47
N THR A 469 -13.72 8.00 6.42
CA THR A 469 -12.63 7.06 6.68
C THR A 469 -12.82 5.73 5.93
N ASP A 470 -11.77 4.91 5.86
CA ASP A 470 -11.80 3.56 5.29
C ASP A 470 -11.14 2.58 6.28
N PRO A 471 -11.91 1.99 7.20
CA PRO A 471 -11.38 1.13 8.24
C PRO A 471 -10.81 -0.18 7.67
N PRO A 472 -9.79 -0.77 8.31
CA PRO A 472 -9.25 -2.06 7.90
C PRO A 472 -10.24 -3.17 8.26
N TYR A 473 -10.97 -3.70 7.27
CA TYR A 473 -12.03 -4.69 7.49
C TYR A 473 -11.66 -6.06 6.95
N HIS A 474 -11.28 -6.98 7.85
CA HIS A 474 -10.92 -8.38 7.51
C HIS A 474 -9.90 -8.46 6.35
N ASP A 475 -9.07 -7.43 6.18
CA ASP A 475 -8.03 -7.43 5.16
C ASP A 475 -6.96 -8.45 5.57
N ASP A 476 -6.69 -9.43 4.70
CA ASP A 476 -5.66 -10.44 4.93
C ASP A 476 -4.25 -9.83 4.91
N VAL A 477 -4.10 -8.59 4.44
CA VAL A 477 -2.81 -7.93 4.32
C VAL A 477 -2.32 -7.38 5.66
N GLN A 478 -1.16 -7.87 6.09
CA GLN A 478 -0.47 -7.46 7.31
C GLN A 478 0.36 -6.18 7.08
N TYR A 479 -0.30 -5.03 6.91
CA TYR A 479 0.38 -3.75 6.60
C TYR A 479 1.42 -3.35 7.66
N SER A 480 1.14 -3.58 8.95
CA SER A 480 2.08 -3.34 10.04
C SER A 480 3.38 -4.13 9.85
N GLU A 481 3.30 -5.43 9.56
CA GLU A 481 4.48 -6.27 9.30
C GLU A 481 5.26 -5.84 8.06
N LEU A 482 4.57 -5.51 6.97
CA LEU A 482 5.20 -5.05 5.74
C LEU A 482 5.88 -3.68 5.91
N SER A 483 5.43 -2.86 6.86
CA SER A 483 6.05 -1.56 7.14
C SER A 483 7.35 -1.64 7.96
N LEU A 484 7.63 -2.77 8.61
CA LEU A 484 8.76 -2.93 9.55
C LEU A 484 10.14 -2.62 8.94
N PRO A 485 10.47 -3.03 7.70
CA PRO A 485 11.73 -2.63 7.07
C PRO A 485 11.87 -1.11 6.99
N PHE A 486 10.80 -0.38 6.65
CA PHE A 486 10.84 1.08 6.55
C PHE A 486 10.94 1.72 7.93
N ARG A 487 10.25 1.18 8.94
CA ARG A 487 10.35 1.64 10.35
C ARG A 487 11.78 1.48 10.87
N ALA A 488 12.41 0.34 10.61
CA ALA A 488 13.81 0.09 10.93
C ALA A 488 14.75 1.10 10.22
N TRP A 489 14.55 1.34 8.93
CA TRP A 489 15.28 2.35 8.17
C TRP A 489 14.91 3.80 8.53
N ALA A 490 13.81 4.06 9.20
CA ALA A 490 13.46 5.38 9.71
C ALA A 490 13.92 5.56 11.17
N GLN A 491 14.37 4.48 11.83
CA GLN A 491 14.60 4.41 13.28
C GLN A 491 13.34 4.81 14.07
N LEU A 492 12.18 4.44 13.53
CA LEU A 492 10.92 4.49 14.23
C LEU A 492 10.80 3.25 15.11
N THR A 493 9.82 3.24 16.02
CA THR A 493 9.56 2.09 16.88
C THR A 493 9.41 0.82 16.03
N ASP A 494 9.98 -0.29 16.50
CA ASP A 494 9.92 -1.61 15.86
C ASP A 494 8.97 -2.58 16.59
N GLY A 495 8.44 -2.15 17.74
CA GLY A 495 7.50 -2.92 18.55
C GLY A 495 6.12 -3.13 17.90
N PRO A 496 5.33 -4.08 18.44
CA PRO A 496 3.96 -4.32 17.99
C PRO A 496 3.09 -3.07 18.19
N LEU A 497 2.17 -2.84 17.26
CA LEU A 497 1.23 -1.72 17.34
C LEU A 497 -0.01 -2.19 18.10
N LEU A 498 -0.19 -1.71 19.34
CA LEU A 498 -1.39 -1.99 20.13
C LEU A 498 -2.60 -1.25 19.55
N GLY A 499 -3.76 -1.90 19.48
CA GLY A 499 -4.99 -1.30 18.94
C GLY A 499 -5.15 -1.41 17.42
N GLU A 500 -4.32 -2.20 16.75
CA GLU A 500 -4.45 -2.43 15.31
C GLU A 500 -5.71 -3.27 15.00
N ALA A 501 -6.56 -2.74 14.13
CA ALA A 501 -7.78 -3.41 13.66
C ALA A 501 -7.50 -4.42 12.52
N VAL A 502 -6.46 -5.24 12.69
CA VAL A 502 -6.09 -6.33 11.77
C VAL A 502 -5.91 -7.62 12.58
N VAL A 503 -6.57 -8.70 12.16
CA VAL A 503 -6.43 -10.01 12.81
C VAL A 503 -5.06 -10.58 12.47
N ASN A 504 -4.29 -10.95 13.50
CA ASN A 504 -3.00 -11.62 13.32
C ASN A 504 -2.92 -12.83 14.24
N ALA A 505 -3.21 -14.00 13.65
CA ALA A 505 -3.22 -15.27 14.38
C ALA A 505 -1.82 -15.70 14.87
N ALA A 506 -0.74 -15.25 14.21
CA ALA A 506 0.62 -15.63 14.57
C ALA A 506 1.08 -15.01 15.91
N VAL A 507 0.52 -13.86 16.28
CA VAL A 507 0.82 -13.15 17.54
C VAL A 507 -0.39 -13.08 18.50
N GLY A 508 -1.48 -13.78 18.19
CA GLY A 508 -2.68 -13.82 19.03
C GLY A 508 -3.56 -12.55 18.97
N GLN A 509 -3.25 -11.59 18.11
CA GLN A 509 -3.96 -10.31 18.00
C GLN A 509 -5.35 -10.48 17.40
N LEU A 510 -6.36 -10.00 18.13
CA LEU A 510 -7.78 -10.04 17.75
C LEU A 510 -8.29 -11.46 17.40
N THR A 511 -7.70 -12.48 18.02
CA THR A 511 -8.02 -13.90 17.76
C THR A 511 -9.21 -14.44 18.56
N HIS A 512 -9.66 -13.72 19.59
CA HIS A 512 -10.82 -14.12 20.38
C HIS A 512 -12.13 -13.63 19.74
N ASN A 513 -13.21 -14.41 19.91
CA ASN A 513 -14.53 -14.02 19.42
C ASN A 513 -14.95 -12.68 20.03
N GLY A 514 -15.34 -11.71 19.19
CA GLY A 514 -15.80 -10.39 19.62
C GLY A 514 -14.70 -9.32 19.75
N ALA A 515 -13.42 -9.69 19.79
CA ALA A 515 -12.29 -8.76 19.97
C ALA A 515 -12.32 -7.55 19.01
N TYR A 516 -12.58 -7.88 17.75
CA TYR A 516 -12.61 -6.93 16.65
C TYR A 516 -13.82 -6.01 16.72
N GLU A 517 -14.98 -6.56 17.12
CA GLU A 517 -16.20 -5.80 17.34
C GLU A 517 -16.04 -4.82 18.51
N ASP A 518 -15.42 -5.27 19.61
CA ASP A 518 -15.14 -4.43 20.77
C ASP A 518 -14.19 -3.28 20.44
N LEU A 519 -13.17 -3.52 19.60
CA LEU A 519 -12.26 -2.49 19.13
C LEU A 519 -12.99 -1.44 18.28
N LEU A 520 -13.76 -1.89 17.27
CA LEU A 520 -14.56 -1.00 16.43
C LEU A 520 -15.57 -0.19 17.26
N LEU A 521 -16.23 -0.81 18.25
CA LEU A 521 -17.13 -0.13 19.17
C LEU A 521 -16.43 1.03 19.89
N ARG A 522 -15.21 0.82 20.41
CA ARG A 522 -14.45 1.88 21.10
C ARG A 522 -14.06 3.01 20.13
N ILE A 523 -13.61 2.68 18.93
CA ILE A 523 -13.27 3.67 17.89
C ILE A 523 -14.51 4.45 17.45
N PHE A 524 -15.66 3.80 17.24
CA PHE A 524 -16.90 4.47 16.88
C PHE A 524 -17.43 5.35 18.01
N LYS A 525 -17.28 4.95 19.28
CA LYS A 525 -17.61 5.83 20.42
C LYS A 525 -16.76 7.10 20.41
N GLU A 526 -15.46 6.96 20.19
CA GLU A 526 -14.55 8.12 20.11
C GLU A 526 -14.84 9.00 18.88
N THR A 527 -15.15 8.39 17.74
CA THR A 527 -15.59 9.11 16.53
C THR A 527 -16.90 9.84 16.77
N ARG A 528 -17.86 9.23 17.47
CA ARG A 528 -19.12 9.89 17.85
C ARG A 528 -18.89 11.09 18.77
N ARG A 529 -17.92 11.02 19.68
CA ARG A 529 -17.59 12.11 20.61
C ARG A 529 -17.20 13.38 19.86
N ILE A 530 -16.37 13.25 18.83
CA ILE A 530 -15.86 14.39 18.05
C ILE A 530 -16.87 14.93 17.03
N LEU A 531 -17.87 14.14 16.62
CA LEU A 531 -18.88 14.55 15.66
C LEU A 531 -19.86 15.55 16.26
N ARG A 532 -20.16 16.60 15.49
CA ARG A 532 -21.26 17.52 15.79
C ARG A 532 -22.60 16.76 15.81
N PRO A 533 -23.66 17.31 16.45
CA PRO A 533 -25.00 16.71 16.42
C PRO A 533 -25.59 16.52 15.01
N ASP A 534 -25.15 17.34 14.07
CA ASP A 534 -25.47 17.31 12.64
C ASP A 534 -24.34 16.72 11.77
N GLY A 535 -23.29 16.18 12.38
CA GLY A 535 -22.14 15.63 11.70
C GLY A 535 -22.36 14.20 11.22
N HIS A 536 -21.69 13.84 10.12
CA HIS A 536 -21.82 12.54 9.45
C HIS A 536 -20.55 11.70 9.62
N LEU A 537 -20.70 10.40 9.88
CA LEU A 537 -19.66 9.40 9.70
C LEU A 537 -19.96 8.62 8.42
N ILE A 538 -19.06 8.73 7.44
CA ILE A 538 -19.17 8.05 6.15
C ILE A 538 -17.95 7.16 5.94
N PHE A 539 -18.17 5.90 5.56
CA PHE A 539 -17.09 5.00 5.17
C PHE A 539 -17.55 3.95 4.17
N SER A 540 -16.61 3.43 3.39
CA SER A 540 -16.82 2.29 2.49
C SER A 540 -16.68 0.97 3.23
N TYR A 541 -17.51 -0.02 2.85
CA TYR A 541 -17.39 -1.38 3.35
C TYR A 541 -17.75 -2.41 2.27
N ALA A 542 -16.95 -3.46 2.18
CA ALA A 542 -17.25 -4.64 1.37
C ALA A 542 -16.81 -5.91 2.10
N ASN A 543 -17.72 -6.87 2.23
CA ASN A 543 -17.41 -8.19 2.78
C ASN A 543 -18.44 -9.22 2.30
N ARG A 544 -17.98 -10.46 2.05
CA ARG A 544 -18.85 -11.59 1.69
C ARG A 544 -19.47 -12.28 2.91
N SER A 545 -18.94 -12.06 4.11
CA SER A 545 -19.39 -12.71 5.34
C SER A 545 -20.58 -11.97 5.95
N PRO A 546 -21.78 -12.59 6.06
CA PRO A 546 -22.90 -12.01 6.79
C PRO A 546 -22.53 -11.67 8.24
N LYS A 547 -21.66 -12.47 8.87
CA LYS A 547 -21.17 -12.25 10.25
C LYS A 547 -20.44 -10.92 10.41
N ALA A 548 -19.67 -10.54 9.39
CA ALA A 548 -18.88 -9.32 9.41
C ALA A 548 -19.79 -8.09 9.35
N TRP A 549 -20.88 -8.16 8.57
CA TRP A 549 -21.92 -7.12 8.53
C TRP A 549 -22.69 -6.98 9.84
N THR A 550 -23.12 -8.10 10.44
CA THR A 550 -23.85 -8.05 11.73
C THR A 550 -22.98 -7.50 12.86
N ALA A 551 -21.69 -7.86 12.89
CA ALA A 551 -20.74 -7.31 13.87
C ALA A 551 -20.54 -5.80 13.68
N LEU A 552 -20.38 -5.33 12.44
CA LEU A 552 -20.28 -3.91 12.13
C LEU A 552 -21.52 -3.13 12.59
N PHE A 553 -22.71 -3.61 12.24
CA PHE A 553 -23.97 -2.93 12.57
C PHE A 553 -24.24 -2.91 14.09
N SER A 554 -23.86 -3.99 14.79
CA SER A 554 -23.89 -4.06 16.25
C SER A 554 -22.96 -3.03 16.89
N ALA A 555 -21.72 -2.91 16.41
CA ALA A 555 -20.76 -1.91 16.89
C ALA A 555 -21.26 -0.47 16.66
N LEU A 556 -21.82 -0.17 15.49
CA LEU A 556 -22.38 1.16 15.18
C LEU A 556 -23.55 1.52 16.09
N GLN A 557 -24.54 0.62 16.24
CA GLN A 557 -25.68 0.88 17.10
C GLN A 557 -25.25 1.03 18.57
N SER A 558 -24.37 0.16 19.05
CA SER A 558 -23.86 0.19 20.43
C SER A 558 -22.98 1.42 20.71
N ALA A 559 -22.37 2.00 19.69
CA ALA A 559 -21.66 3.28 19.78
C ALA A 559 -22.61 4.49 19.85
N GLY A 560 -23.92 4.31 19.62
CA GLY A 560 -24.92 5.37 19.68
C GLY A 560 -25.09 6.12 18.35
N PHE A 561 -24.93 5.42 17.23
CA PHE A 561 -25.26 5.91 15.89
C PHE A 561 -26.63 5.44 15.41
N ARG A 562 -27.16 6.15 14.42
CA ARG A 562 -28.33 5.74 13.61
C ARG A 562 -28.05 5.99 12.12
N ALA A 563 -28.64 5.20 11.24
CA ALA A 563 -28.42 5.33 9.81
C ALA A 563 -29.04 6.63 9.24
N ALA A 564 -28.29 7.32 8.38
CA ALA A 564 -28.74 8.48 7.61
C ALA A 564 -28.85 8.18 6.11
N GLY A 565 -28.06 7.25 5.59
CA GLY A 565 -28.18 6.84 4.20
C GLY A 565 -27.10 5.86 3.77
N CYS A 566 -27.25 5.29 2.58
CA CYS A 566 -26.21 4.47 1.97
C CYS A 566 -26.25 4.59 0.46
N GLU A 567 -25.13 4.27 -0.20
CA GLU A 567 -25.00 4.29 -1.65
C GLU A 567 -24.05 3.19 -2.12
N ILE A 568 -24.26 2.64 -3.33
CA ILE A 568 -23.42 1.56 -3.88
C ILE A 568 -22.47 2.14 -4.94
N VAL A 569 -21.17 1.88 -4.79
CA VAL A 569 -20.14 2.36 -5.73
C VAL A 569 -19.13 1.27 -6.07
N HIS A 570 -18.50 1.39 -7.25
CA HIS A 570 -17.34 0.58 -7.58
C HIS A 570 -16.09 1.07 -6.85
N SER A 571 -15.37 0.14 -6.24
CA SER A 571 -14.26 0.46 -5.35
C SER A 571 -12.92 -0.21 -5.70
N GLU A 572 -12.93 -1.28 -6.50
CA GLU A 572 -11.74 -2.08 -6.80
C GLU A 572 -11.40 -2.21 -8.29
N ASN A 573 -10.14 -2.52 -8.56
CA ASN A 573 -9.63 -2.78 -9.89
C ASN A 573 -9.93 -4.23 -10.30
N GLU A 574 -10.85 -4.41 -11.24
CA GLU A 574 -11.25 -5.70 -11.83
C GLU A 574 -10.08 -6.52 -12.44
N THR A 575 -8.88 -5.94 -12.57
CA THR A 575 -7.71 -6.55 -13.24
C THR A 575 -6.58 -7.02 -12.32
N ASP A 576 -6.76 -7.03 -10.99
CA ASP A 576 -5.71 -7.50 -10.08
C ASP A 576 -5.36 -8.99 -10.31
N HIS A 577 -4.15 -9.23 -10.82
CA HIS A 577 -3.61 -10.57 -11.08
C HIS A 577 -3.50 -11.43 -9.81
N ALA A 578 -3.43 -10.81 -8.62
CA ALA A 578 -3.39 -11.52 -7.35
C ALA A 578 -4.73 -12.20 -6.98
N LYS A 579 -5.85 -11.78 -7.60
CA LYS A 579 -7.20 -12.24 -7.28
C LYS A 579 -7.88 -13.06 -8.39
N ARG A 580 -7.16 -13.39 -9.48
CA ARG A 580 -7.69 -14.31 -10.53
C ARG A 580 -8.06 -15.66 -9.91
N GLY A 581 -9.36 -15.98 -9.92
CA GLY A 581 -9.91 -17.23 -9.37
C GLY A 581 -10.39 -17.15 -7.92
N VAL A 582 -10.38 -15.97 -7.29
CA VAL A 582 -10.99 -15.69 -5.98
C VAL A 582 -12.18 -14.76 -6.21
N ARG A 583 -13.39 -15.14 -5.79
CA ARG A 583 -14.58 -14.27 -5.88
C ARG A 583 -14.42 -13.07 -4.94
N ALA A 584 -13.81 -12.00 -5.42
CA ALA A 584 -13.67 -10.73 -4.71
C ALA A 584 -14.96 -9.89 -4.86
N CYS A 585 -15.24 -9.03 -3.87
CA CYS A 585 -16.26 -7.99 -4.03
C CYS A 585 -15.77 -6.95 -5.04
N THR A 586 -16.61 -6.58 -6.00
CA THR A 586 -16.32 -5.53 -6.98
C THR A 586 -17.00 -4.19 -6.66
N LEU A 587 -17.95 -4.25 -5.72
CA LEU A 587 -18.73 -3.13 -5.22
C LEU A 587 -18.48 -2.91 -3.72
N ASP A 588 -18.47 -1.64 -3.31
CA ASP A 588 -18.55 -1.24 -1.90
C ASP A 588 -19.92 -0.62 -1.62
N LEU A 589 -20.39 -0.82 -0.39
CA LEU A 589 -21.48 -0.04 0.17
C LEU A 589 -20.89 1.14 0.95
N LEU A 590 -21.21 2.36 0.53
CA LEU A 590 -20.98 3.57 1.30
C LEU A 590 -22.05 3.65 2.39
N LEU A 591 -21.63 3.74 3.63
CA LEU A 591 -22.49 3.78 4.81
C LEU A 591 -22.39 5.18 5.42
N ASP A 592 -23.53 5.84 5.61
CA ASP A 592 -23.63 7.14 6.28
C ASP A 592 -24.48 7.03 7.55
N VAL A 593 -23.85 7.30 8.68
CA VAL A 593 -24.48 7.31 10.00
C VAL A 593 -24.28 8.65 10.70
N VAL A 594 -25.26 9.03 11.52
CA VAL A 594 -25.23 10.24 12.34
C VAL A 594 -25.38 9.89 13.82
N PRO A 595 -24.88 10.74 14.75
CA PRO A 595 -25.12 10.53 16.17
C PRO A 595 -26.61 10.39 16.48
N GLN A 596 -26.95 9.48 17.40
CA GLN A 596 -28.30 9.40 17.94
C GLN A 596 -28.63 10.71 18.67
N GLY A 597 -29.78 11.30 18.34
CA GLY A 597 -30.20 12.62 18.81
C GLY A 597 -31.65 12.92 18.43
N THR A 598 -32.08 14.15 18.70
CA THR A 598 -33.48 14.61 18.53
C THR A 598 -33.84 15.07 17.12
N LEU A 599 -32.85 15.35 16.26
CA LEU A 599 -33.11 15.80 14.90
C LEU A 599 -33.77 14.68 14.08
N PRO A 600 -34.82 14.93 13.29
CA PRO A 600 -35.36 13.93 12.39
C PRO A 600 -34.34 13.60 11.30
N VAL A 601 -34.36 12.37 10.79
CA VAL A 601 -33.49 11.90 9.69
C VAL A 601 -34.37 11.45 8.53
N GLU A 602 -34.05 11.92 7.34
CA GLU A 602 -34.61 11.44 6.08
C GLU A 602 -33.59 10.49 5.42
N PRO A 603 -33.84 9.16 5.43
CA PRO A 603 -32.86 8.18 4.99
C PRO A 603 -32.68 8.14 3.47
N HIS A 604 -31.43 8.23 2.99
CA HIS A 604 -31.10 8.00 1.57
C HIS A 604 -30.93 6.51 1.24
N ARG A 605 -31.33 6.11 0.03
CA ARG A 605 -31.28 4.73 -0.48
C ARG A 605 -30.60 4.67 -1.84
N PRO A 606 -29.79 3.63 -2.10
CA PRO A 606 -29.24 3.40 -3.43
C PRO A 606 -30.35 3.02 -4.43
N GLU A 607 -30.11 3.26 -5.72
CA GLU A 607 -30.90 2.63 -6.78
C GLU A 607 -30.68 1.10 -6.73
N PRO A 608 -31.75 0.26 -6.82
CA PRO A 608 -31.59 -1.18 -6.88
C PRO A 608 -30.75 -1.59 -8.09
N GLY A 609 -29.68 -2.35 -7.87
CA GLY A 609 -28.92 -2.96 -8.95
C GLY A 609 -29.57 -4.26 -9.44
N HIS A 610 -29.08 -4.78 -10.56
CA HIS A 610 -29.70 -5.90 -11.27
C HIS A 610 -28.83 -7.16 -11.29
N ASP A 611 -27.57 -7.07 -10.87
CA ASP A 611 -26.66 -8.20 -10.72
C ASP A 611 -26.70 -8.79 -9.30
N ASP A 612 -26.11 -9.98 -9.15
CA ASP A 612 -26.13 -10.74 -7.89
C ASP A 612 -25.46 -9.97 -6.73
N GLU A 613 -24.36 -9.27 -6.98
CA GLU A 613 -23.62 -8.53 -5.95
C GLU A 613 -24.41 -7.29 -5.52
N SER A 614 -24.95 -6.53 -6.46
CA SER A 614 -25.81 -5.39 -6.16
C SER A 614 -27.09 -5.78 -5.43
N THR A 615 -27.66 -6.94 -5.76
CA THR A 615 -28.84 -7.49 -5.05
C THR A 615 -28.49 -7.83 -3.61
N PHE A 616 -27.34 -8.49 -3.39
CA PHE A 616 -26.83 -8.75 -2.05
C PHE A 616 -26.64 -7.45 -1.26
N LEU A 617 -25.99 -6.43 -1.84
CA LEU A 617 -25.77 -5.14 -1.18
C LEU A 617 -27.07 -4.37 -0.93
N SER A 618 -28.10 -4.53 -1.76
CA SER A 618 -29.41 -3.93 -1.54
C SER A 618 -30.11 -4.52 -0.30
N ILE A 619 -29.98 -5.82 -0.06
CA ILE A 619 -30.48 -6.47 1.16
C ILE A 619 -29.70 -5.94 2.38
N VAL A 620 -28.37 -5.84 2.27
CA VAL A 620 -27.52 -5.28 3.32
C VAL A 620 -27.92 -3.82 3.62
N ALA A 621 -28.20 -3.01 2.60
CA ALA A 621 -28.62 -1.62 2.72
C ALA A 621 -29.94 -1.48 3.51
N GLU A 622 -30.96 -2.29 3.23
CA GLU A 622 -32.23 -2.26 3.96
C GLU A 622 -32.10 -2.67 5.43
N VAL A 623 -31.14 -3.56 5.72
CA VAL A 623 -30.80 -3.91 7.11
C VAL A 623 -30.07 -2.74 7.78
N PHE A 624 -29.04 -2.20 7.12
CA PHE A 624 -28.25 -1.07 7.62
C PHE A 624 -29.14 0.12 7.99
N LEU A 625 -30.14 0.44 7.19
CA LEU A 625 -31.05 1.56 7.40
C LEU A 625 -31.93 1.43 8.66
N LYS A 626 -31.89 0.28 9.35
CA LYS A 626 -32.55 0.05 10.65
C LYS A 626 -31.63 0.32 11.85
N ILE A 627 -30.34 0.59 11.65
CA ILE A 627 -29.41 0.96 12.75
C ILE A 627 -29.98 2.14 13.53
N GLY A 628 -29.99 1.99 14.86
CA GLY A 628 -30.61 2.91 15.81
C GLY A 628 -32.01 2.48 16.27
N SER A 629 -32.56 1.42 15.66
CA SER A 629 -33.86 0.84 16.01
C SER A 629 -33.84 -0.69 16.17
N PHE A 630 -32.68 -1.35 16.04
CA PHE A 630 -32.64 -2.80 16.19
C PHE A 630 -33.03 -3.22 17.60
N SER A 631 -33.89 -4.24 17.66
CA SER A 631 -34.33 -4.92 18.87
C SER A 631 -34.56 -6.40 18.57
N GLY A 632 -34.51 -7.26 19.59
CA GLY A 632 -34.67 -8.71 19.44
C GLY A 632 -33.57 -9.39 18.62
N ASP A 633 -33.89 -10.55 18.05
CA ASP A 633 -32.94 -11.44 17.36
C ASP A 633 -32.68 -11.06 15.88
N TRP A 634 -32.44 -9.77 15.62
CA TRP A 634 -32.24 -9.26 14.26
C TRP A 634 -31.02 -9.88 13.55
N GLN A 635 -29.96 -10.22 14.29
CA GLN A 635 -28.72 -10.78 13.75
C GLN A 635 -28.95 -12.10 13.01
N GLU A 636 -29.73 -13.01 13.61
CA GLU A 636 -30.05 -14.32 13.04
C GLU A 636 -30.89 -14.18 11.74
N SER A 637 -31.81 -13.22 11.73
CA SER A 637 -32.64 -12.91 10.56
C SER A 637 -31.79 -12.40 9.39
N VAL A 638 -30.85 -11.49 9.67
CA VAL A 638 -29.90 -10.96 8.67
C VAL A 638 -28.97 -12.05 8.15
N HIS A 639 -28.44 -12.87 9.04
CA HIS A 639 -27.59 -13.99 8.69
C HIS A 639 -28.25 -14.93 7.69
N ARG A 640 -29.50 -15.32 7.97
CA ARG A 640 -30.29 -16.19 7.08
C ARG A 640 -30.57 -15.51 5.75
N GLY A 641 -31.04 -14.26 5.76
CA GLY A 641 -31.39 -13.53 4.55
C GLY A 641 -30.22 -13.29 3.59
N LEU A 642 -29.01 -13.08 4.12
CA LEU A 642 -27.81 -12.88 3.31
C LEU A 642 -27.20 -14.21 2.82
N ALA A 643 -27.24 -15.27 3.63
CA ALA A 643 -26.64 -16.56 3.30
C ALA A 643 -27.25 -17.21 2.04
N ASP A 644 -28.53 -16.97 1.76
CA ASP A 644 -29.26 -17.58 0.65
C ASP A 644 -29.09 -16.87 -0.69
N THR A 645 -28.41 -15.71 -0.71
CA THR A 645 -28.20 -14.88 -1.91
C THR A 645 -27.31 -15.57 -2.95
N ALA A 646 -27.64 -15.37 -4.24
CA ALA A 646 -26.91 -15.96 -5.36
C ALA A 646 -25.40 -15.61 -5.33
N PHE A 647 -25.07 -14.38 -4.94
CA PHE A 647 -23.69 -13.90 -4.82
C PHE A 647 -22.82 -14.77 -3.89
N LEU A 648 -23.40 -15.35 -2.84
CA LEU A 648 -22.68 -16.17 -1.87
C LEU A 648 -22.66 -17.67 -2.21
N ARG A 649 -23.53 -18.16 -3.13
CA ARG A 649 -23.60 -19.58 -3.51
C ARG A 649 -22.38 -20.02 -4.31
N PRO A 650 -21.64 -21.08 -3.95
CA PRO A 650 -20.48 -21.53 -4.73
C PRO A 650 -20.87 -21.87 -6.17
N GLU A 651 -20.02 -21.48 -7.14
CA GLU A 651 -20.22 -21.83 -8.54
C GLU A 651 -20.14 -23.35 -8.69
N VAL A 652 -21.20 -23.97 -9.22
CA VAL A 652 -21.14 -25.35 -9.67
C VAL A 652 -20.20 -25.35 -10.86
N LYS A 653 -18.98 -25.90 -10.70
CA LYS A 653 -18.15 -26.22 -11.86
C LYS A 653 -18.91 -27.27 -12.67
N GLU A 654 -19.55 -26.86 -13.76
CA GLU A 654 -19.95 -27.80 -14.79
C GLU A 654 -18.68 -28.54 -15.19
N ALA A 655 -18.68 -29.86 -14.97
CA ALA A 655 -17.60 -30.71 -15.42
C ALA A 655 -17.55 -30.54 -16.94
N GLU A 656 -16.49 -29.89 -17.45
CA GLU A 656 -16.15 -29.93 -18.86
C GLU A 656 -16.09 -31.41 -19.26
N THR A 657 -17.15 -31.88 -19.90
CA THR A 657 -17.15 -33.14 -20.64
C THR A 657 -16.07 -32.99 -21.70
N LYS A 658 -14.91 -33.61 -21.43
CA LYS A 658 -13.88 -33.83 -22.44
C LYS A 658 -14.57 -34.41 -23.69
N PRO A 659 -14.38 -33.83 -24.88
CA PRO A 659 -14.74 -34.53 -26.10
C PRO A 659 -13.93 -35.83 -26.14
N SER A 660 -14.62 -36.95 -26.30
CA SER A 660 -14.03 -38.25 -26.55
C SER A 660 -13.21 -38.21 -27.84
N ASP A 661 -11.98 -38.72 -27.76
CA ASP A 661 -11.16 -39.06 -28.93
C ASP A 661 -11.92 -40.06 -29.81
N GLU A 662 -12.49 -39.58 -30.91
CA GLU A 662 -12.85 -40.45 -32.05
C GLU A 662 -11.72 -40.39 -33.09
N ALA A 663 -11.12 -41.55 -33.27
CA ALA A 663 -10.06 -41.83 -34.22
C ALA A 663 -10.49 -41.50 -35.67
N GLN A 664 -9.75 -40.59 -36.32
CA GLN A 664 -9.78 -40.47 -37.77
C GLN A 664 -8.82 -41.48 -38.40
N VAL A 665 -9.42 -42.52 -38.98
CA VAL A 665 -8.85 -43.45 -39.95
C VAL A 665 -8.48 -42.67 -41.23
N PRO A 666 -7.33 -42.94 -41.89
CA PRO A 666 -6.96 -42.26 -43.12
C PRO A 666 -7.72 -42.85 -44.31
N GLN A 667 -8.26 -42.00 -45.19
CA GLN A 667 -8.67 -42.39 -46.54
C GLN A 667 -8.03 -41.50 -47.60
N ASN A 668 -7.49 -42.19 -48.59
CA ASN A 668 -6.74 -41.73 -49.74
C ASN A 668 -7.48 -40.70 -50.62
N GLY A 669 -6.69 -39.84 -51.24
CA GLY A 669 -7.04 -38.98 -52.37
C GLY A 669 -5.81 -38.26 -52.88
#